data_AF-A0A8H6YMM6-F1
#
_entry.id   AF-A0A8H6YMM6-F1
#
_cell.length_a   1.000
_cell.length_b   1.000
_cell.length_c   1.000
_cell.angle_alpha   90.00
_cell.angle_beta   90.00
_cell.angle_gamma   90.00
#
_symmetry.space_group_name_H-M   'P 1'
#
loop_
_entity.id
_entity.type
_entity.pdbx_description
1 polymer ?
#
loop_
_entity_poly.entity_id
_entity_poly.type
_entity_poly.pdbx_seq_one_letter_code
_entity_poly.pdbx_strand_id
1 'polypeptide(L)'
;MATVDSIETCFQAAIDAGHITGAVICATDTDSHFSYNNALGERILLSGERQAQQLDDVLFIASATKLLTAIAALQCVDDGLLDLTGDLSTFAPELTSKLVLSTDGESLEKQTRPITLQMLLTHTSGSAYDMVSPPVANWQAAHGGAPAETGTSRPVEEFFSYPHAFQPGAGWMYGPGLDWAGRIVERATHRTLGAHMHARIFAPLGIVDAAFYPVSTRPDLLPRLANRTPADPDAVGLSVLGSAAVSLNTRTAGDFGGHGMYISATDYLKVLHALLRNDGTLLKRSTVDAMFVDHLDAVGDAARAGHAAALAGPLGEGFRVGTELGARVGHGLSGLLTLEDVPGWYGARTLTWGGGLTFAWFIDVASKCGFARGERPGEGRIGPHLRSERGSQRALFVDLKTRRVRTRLCPSSFPPRLTAGSQRRPAFHFRCVLAHSSVGGPIPAEPLAHSAVNVITFRPDYRCRPSALEALCTARANRSKRFTYCAEPRPRPLLIRESDAPETPSTAIPPGPPAPRSVSTPAPSPLLLSNESAAHRFLQIPHSVLFPGFELPNLRPNTDPRANSALPVSPPSSTPSVSTPLRRDAWEFCLRDYPDRSFVDSLLHIIDHGCDIGFTGPRDVSQTCINLRSAFEHPEAVTDSIAAQLSAGRLAGPYTEPPFPNARISPLGVAIRKRSGKLRQIHHLSWPHGSSVNDGIPDSEASITYDMLAKSIDDLRVSGPGSLMIKFDLEAAFRHIPIRHADLPLLGYSWRGSIYFELFLMFGLRSAPYIFNLFAEALHWILQHHIPSWLRHYLDDFLLIFSPSTPPWIAHAALTWLKGLVRFLGLSLQDKKTEGPSTHLEMLGIELDSIAMEARLPAEKLAYLSEVLHIWRGKTHCSLRELQEFTGYLIFCSQVIPHSRAFLQSLFDFAASFKSPYSRRRLSRAACRDISWWSDFASAWNGIHIISPDRQMVDIYTDASGTKGAGGICGLHWFAICIPRRYSTRDIKFKELFAVVHALLCWGPQLSGLHVNFHIDNTNAFHALKNLSIRSAPTMQLLRQFLFLCARLDITFTPLWIRSEDNPLADAASRFEFTRLFKLAPYLPPKPSRKILSLSPHATPDPSTSRPSL
;
A
#
# COMPACT_ATOMS: atom_id res chain seq x y z
N MET A 1 -18.83 -12.49 58.35
CA MET A 1 -18.56 -12.22 56.92
C MET A 1 -19.31 -10.95 56.58
N ALA A 2 -18.65 -9.94 56.00
CA ALA A 2 -19.37 -8.84 55.38
C ALA A 2 -20.09 -9.35 54.12
N THR A 3 -21.23 -8.76 53.76
CA THR A 3 -21.82 -8.96 52.44
C THR A 3 -20.85 -8.41 51.39
N VAL A 4 -20.50 -9.23 50.40
CA VAL A 4 -19.85 -8.72 49.19
C VAL A 4 -20.96 -8.05 48.39
N ASP A 5 -20.91 -6.72 48.32
CA ASP A 5 -21.81 -5.95 47.46
C ASP A 5 -21.61 -6.39 46.00
N SER A 6 -22.68 -6.41 45.22
CA SER A 6 -22.61 -6.96 43.88
C SER A 6 -21.80 -6.05 42.95
N ILE A 7 -21.22 -6.62 41.90
CA ILE A 7 -20.53 -5.90 40.83
C ILE A 7 -21.33 -4.69 40.31
N GLU A 8 -22.65 -4.86 40.17
CA GLU A 8 -23.56 -3.77 39.78
C GLU A 8 -23.65 -2.70 40.87
N THR A 9 -23.77 -3.08 42.15
CA THR A 9 -23.77 -2.15 43.28
C THR A 9 -22.46 -1.37 43.41
N CYS A 10 -21.29 -2.01 43.24
CA CYS A 10 -19.99 -1.33 43.34
C CYS A 10 -19.73 -0.33 42.19
N PHE A 11 -20.32 -0.57 41.02
CA PHE A 11 -20.27 0.38 39.91
C PHE A 11 -21.34 1.47 40.03
N GLN A 12 -22.56 1.12 40.44
CA GLN A 12 -23.62 2.10 40.71
C GLN A 12 -23.21 3.08 41.81
N ALA A 13 -22.63 2.60 42.93
CA ALA A 13 -22.12 3.48 43.98
C ALA A 13 -20.97 4.41 43.51
N ALA A 14 -20.20 4.00 42.50
CA ALA A 14 -19.17 4.85 41.90
C ALA A 14 -19.75 5.87 40.89
N ILE A 15 -20.91 5.57 40.29
CA ILE A 15 -21.71 6.51 39.49
C ILE A 15 -22.40 7.53 40.40
N ASP A 16 -23.07 7.06 41.46
CA ASP A 16 -23.79 7.87 42.44
C ASP A 16 -22.84 8.83 43.21
N ALA A 17 -21.60 8.39 43.45
CA ALA A 17 -20.53 9.23 44.01
C ALA A 17 -19.86 10.18 43.00
N GLY A 18 -20.24 10.13 41.71
CA GLY A 18 -19.68 10.97 40.65
C GLY A 18 -18.22 10.64 40.29
N HIS A 19 -17.68 9.49 40.70
CA HIS A 19 -16.33 9.05 40.33
C HIS A 19 -16.26 8.58 38.87
N ILE A 20 -17.37 8.02 38.37
CA ILE A 20 -17.59 7.64 36.98
C ILE A 20 -18.98 8.14 36.51
N THR A 21 -19.19 8.34 35.21
CA THR A 21 -20.50 8.65 34.62
C THR A 21 -21.25 7.38 34.21
N GLY A 22 -20.52 6.39 33.72
CA GLY A 22 -21.05 5.12 33.25
C GLY A 22 -19.98 4.02 33.24
N ALA A 23 -20.37 2.80 32.89
CA ALA A 23 -19.46 1.68 32.73
C ALA A 23 -20.01 0.55 31.85
N VAL A 24 -19.10 -0.19 31.21
CA VAL A 24 -19.38 -1.41 30.45
C VAL A 24 -18.56 -2.56 31.02
N ILE A 25 -19.19 -3.73 31.23
CA ILE A 25 -18.57 -4.91 31.84
C ILE A 25 -18.98 -6.16 31.06
N CYS A 26 -18.00 -6.91 30.54
CA CYS A 26 -18.21 -8.09 29.69
C CYS A 26 -17.29 -9.25 30.14
N ALA A 27 -17.82 -10.46 30.31
CA ALA A 27 -17.05 -11.65 30.71
C ALA A 27 -17.64 -12.98 30.17
N THR A 28 -16.79 -13.99 29.98
CA THR A 28 -17.17 -15.35 29.54
C THR A 28 -16.28 -16.42 30.18
N ASP A 29 -16.78 -17.66 30.26
CA ASP A 29 -15.92 -18.85 30.39
C ASP A 29 -15.50 -19.40 29.02
N THR A 30 -14.62 -20.40 29.02
CA THR A 30 -14.02 -20.99 27.80
C THR A 30 -15.08 -21.54 26.83
N ASP A 31 -16.07 -22.27 27.35
CA ASP A 31 -17.14 -22.91 26.56
C ASP A 31 -18.34 -21.98 26.28
N SER A 32 -18.30 -20.73 26.76
CA SER A 32 -19.41 -19.77 26.74
C SER A 32 -20.71 -20.29 27.37
N HIS A 33 -20.59 -21.15 28.39
CA HIS A 33 -21.68 -21.57 29.27
C HIS A 33 -22.02 -20.49 30.31
N PHE A 34 -21.05 -19.64 30.65
CA PHE A 34 -21.22 -18.39 31.37
C PHE A 34 -20.95 -17.23 30.42
N SER A 35 -21.91 -16.31 30.31
CA SER A 35 -21.69 -14.98 29.75
C SER A 35 -22.34 -13.94 30.64
N TYR A 36 -21.64 -12.84 30.89
CA TYR A 36 -22.14 -11.68 31.61
C TYR A 36 -21.76 -10.44 30.81
N ASN A 37 -22.75 -9.66 30.39
CA ASN A 37 -22.55 -8.38 29.72
C ASN A 37 -23.53 -7.38 30.35
N ASN A 38 -23.02 -6.25 30.86
CA ASN A 38 -23.84 -5.24 31.51
C ASN A 38 -23.29 -3.83 31.22
N ALA A 39 -24.19 -2.85 31.11
CA ALA A 39 -23.88 -1.44 30.94
C ALA A 39 -24.66 -0.62 31.97
N LEU A 40 -23.99 0.37 32.58
CA LEU A 40 -24.51 1.17 33.69
C LEU A 40 -24.23 2.66 33.44
N GLY A 41 -25.12 3.54 33.90
CA GLY A 41 -24.94 5.00 33.81
C GLY A 41 -24.94 5.58 32.40
N GLU A 42 -24.23 6.70 32.24
CA GLU A 42 -24.18 7.53 31.03
C GLU A 42 -22.79 7.57 30.39
N ARG A 43 -22.76 7.53 29.06
CA ARG A 43 -21.64 8.02 28.23
C ARG A 43 -21.83 9.48 27.85
N ILE A 44 -20.75 10.09 27.39
CA ILE A 44 -20.78 11.34 26.63
C ILE A 44 -20.36 11.03 25.19
N LEU A 45 -21.15 11.43 24.21
CA LEU A 45 -20.83 11.29 22.78
C LEU A 45 -19.87 12.40 22.30
N LEU A 46 -19.28 12.20 21.12
CA LEU A 46 -18.48 13.23 20.43
C LEU A 46 -19.23 14.58 20.25
N SER A 47 -20.56 14.57 20.19
CA SER A 47 -21.42 15.76 20.16
C SER A 47 -21.51 16.53 21.50
N GLY A 48 -20.94 15.99 22.58
CA GLY A 48 -21.17 16.45 23.96
C GLY A 48 -22.50 15.99 24.57
N GLU A 49 -23.32 15.24 23.83
CA GLU A 49 -24.59 14.72 24.29
C GLU A 49 -24.41 13.58 25.31
N ARG A 50 -25.21 13.59 26.38
CA ARG A 50 -25.28 12.52 27.38
C ARG A 50 -26.32 11.49 26.98
N GLN A 51 -25.93 10.21 26.96
CA GLN A 51 -26.82 9.09 26.63
C GLN A 51 -26.53 7.89 27.52
N ALA A 52 -27.54 7.03 27.74
CA ALA A 52 -27.36 5.79 28.50
C ALA A 52 -26.33 4.85 27.84
N GLN A 53 -25.33 4.42 28.61
CA GLN A 53 -24.23 3.58 28.16
C GLN A 53 -24.74 2.27 27.51
N GLN A 54 -24.14 1.84 26.41
CA GLN A 54 -24.45 0.60 25.68
C GLN A 54 -23.24 -0.35 25.63
N LEU A 55 -23.51 -1.63 25.35
CA LEU A 55 -22.49 -2.70 25.28
C LEU A 55 -21.59 -2.63 24.03
N ASP A 56 -22.06 -1.94 23.00
CA ASP A 56 -21.39 -1.74 21.71
C ASP A 56 -20.79 -0.32 21.56
N ASP A 57 -20.87 0.53 22.58
CA ASP A 57 -20.17 1.82 22.61
C ASP A 57 -18.69 1.65 22.21
N VAL A 58 -18.16 2.61 21.47
CA VAL A 58 -16.81 2.59 20.90
C VAL A 58 -15.89 3.36 21.84
N LEU A 59 -14.99 2.63 22.50
CA LEU A 59 -14.30 3.06 23.72
C LEU A 59 -12.81 3.25 23.46
N PHE A 60 -12.23 4.39 23.84
CA PHE A 60 -10.77 4.51 23.87
C PHE A 60 -10.16 3.60 24.95
N ILE A 61 -9.25 2.71 24.54
CA ILE A 61 -8.62 1.66 25.35
C ILE A 61 -7.10 1.85 25.49
N ALA A 62 -6.68 3.03 25.96
CA ALA A 62 -5.26 3.37 26.13
C ALA A 62 -4.47 2.27 26.86
N SER A 63 -3.35 1.83 26.28
CA SER A 63 -2.54 0.69 26.73
C SER A 63 -3.21 -0.69 26.75
N ALA A 64 -4.52 -0.85 26.55
CA ALA A 64 -5.11 -2.18 26.27
C ALA A 64 -4.79 -2.66 24.85
N THR A 65 -4.46 -1.74 23.94
CA THR A 65 -3.88 -2.05 22.62
C THR A 65 -2.60 -2.88 22.71
N LYS A 66 -1.84 -2.79 23.82
CA LYS A 66 -0.62 -3.58 24.04
C LYS A 66 -0.84 -5.09 23.86
N LEU A 67 -1.98 -5.62 24.30
CA LEU A 67 -2.35 -7.04 24.07
C LEU A 67 -2.54 -7.35 22.58
N LEU A 68 -3.23 -6.47 21.84
CA LEU A 68 -3.47 -6.62 20.41
C LEU A 68 -2.16 -6.55 19.61
N THR A 69 -1.27 -5.65 20.00
CA THR A 69 0.05 -5.48 19.38
C THR A 69 0.98 -6.66 19.68
N ALA A 70 0.95 -7.20 20.91
CA ALA A 70 1.65 -8.43 21.23
C ALA A 70 1.14 -9.61 20.39
N ILE A 71 -0.18 -9.76 20.21
CA ILE A 71 -0.75 -10.78 19.32
C ILE A 71 -0.25 -10.57 17.87
N ALA A 72 -0.27 -9.35 17.33
CA ALA A 72 0.21 -9.08 15.97
C ALA A 72 1.71 -9.38 15.79
N ALA A 73 2.53 -9.08 16.81
CA ALA A 73 3.96 -9.40 16.79
C ALA A 73 4.20 -10.91 16.90
N LEU A 74 3.45 -11.62 17.75
CA LEU A 74 3.52 -13.07 17.89
C LEU A 74 2.94 -13.81 16.67
N GLN A 75 2.01 -13.20 15.92
CA GLN A 75 1.57 -13.69 14.62
C GLN A 75 2.72 -13.64 13.60
N CYS A 76 3.57 -12.61 13.64
CA CYS A 76 4.76 -12.54 12.81
C CYS A 76 5.83 -13.57 13.22
N VAL A 77 5.94 -13.91 14.51
CA VAL A 77 6.76 -15.04 14.97
C VAL A 77 6.17 -16.37 14.49
N ASP A 78 4.84 -16.53 14.54
CA ASP A 78 4.17 -17.73 14.06
C ASP A 78 4.28 -17.93 12.54
N ASP A 79 4.28 -16.84 11.76
CA ASP A 79 4.51 -16.84 10.32
C ASP A 79 6.00 -16.98 9.93
N GLY A 80 6.92 -16.92 10.91
CA GLY A 80 8.38 -17.01 10.68
C GLY A 80 9.04 -15.74 10.14
N LEU A 81 8.38 -14.59 10.29
CA LEU A 81 8.88 -13.26 9.88
C LEU A 81 9.72 -12.57 10.95
N LEU A 82 9.55 -12.95 12.22
CA LEU A 82 10.31 -12.45 13.37
C LEU A 82 10.76 -13.62 14.26
N ASP A 83 11.85 -13.45 15.00
CA ASP A 83 12.20 -14.29 16.14
C ASP A 83 11.85 -13.53 17.44
N LEU A 84 11.30 -14.24 18.42
CA LEU A 84 11.03 -13.71 19.75
C LEU A 84 12.32 -13.36 20.51
N THR A 85 13.40 -14.11 20.27
CA THR A 85 14.72 -13.97 20.90
C THR A 85 15.82 -13.39 19.99
N GLY A 86 15.50 -13.12 18.73
CA GLY A 86 16.47 -12.63 17.74
C GLY A 86 16.80 -11.14 17.92
N ASP A 87 17.91 -10.72 17.32
CA ASP A 87 18.26 -9.30 17.19
C ASP A 87 17.27 -8.59 16.25
N LEU A 88 16.83 -7.41 16.66
CA LEU A 88 15.92 -6.54 15.91
C LEU A 88 16.62 -5.46 15.09
N SER A 89 17.96 -5.42 15.07
CA SER A 89 18.74 -4.41 14.34
C SER A 89 18.38 -4.28 12.86
N THR A 90 17.98 -5.37 12.19
CA THR A 90 17.51 -5.36 10.79
C THR A 90 16.11 -4.76 10.60
N PHE A 91 15.29 -4.73 11.65
CA PHE A 91 13.92 -4.20 11.63
C PHE A 91 13.80 -2.82 12.29
N ALA A 92 14.67 -2.49 13.24
CA ALA A 92 14.67 -1.24 14.00
C ALA A 92 16.11 -0.78 14.31
N PRO A 93 16.94 -0.46 13.30
CA PRO A 93 18.30 0.03 13.53
C PRO A 93 18.33 1.32 14.37
N GLU A 94 17.27 2.13 14.32
CA GLU A 94 17.08 3.36 15.10
C GLU A 94 16.79 3.07 16.59
N LEU A 95 16.40 1.84 16.93
CA LEU A 95 16.21 1.37 18.30
C LEU A 95 17.49 0.74 18.85
N THR A 96 18.19 -0.07 18.05
CA THR A 96 19.43 -0.74 18.46
C THR A 96 20.68 0.15 18.43
N SER A 97 20.61 1.31 17.77
CA SER A 97 21.71 2.31 17.76
C SER A 97 21.65 3.32 18.91
N LYS A 98 20.53 3.40 19.65
CA LYS A 98 20.37 4.34 20.76
C LYS A 98 21.37 4.09 21.87
N LEU A 99 21.90 5.17 22.41
CA LEU A 99 22.71 5.12 23.62
C LEU A 99 21.84 4.85 24.86
N VAL A 100 22.50 4.49 25.94
CA VAL A 100 21.92 4.16 27.25
C VAL A 100 22.35 5.23 28.23
N LEU A 101 21.43 5.77 29.04
CA LEU A 101 21.78 6.61 30.19
C LEU A 101 22.57 5.78 31.21
N SER A 102 23.72 6.28 31.64
CA SER A 102 24.45 5.67 32.75
C SER A 102 23.71 5.90 34.08
N THR A 103 24.21 5.30 35.16
CA THR A 103 23.66 5.49 36.51
C THR A 103 23.78 6.91 37.08
N ASP A 104 24.57 7.80 36.47
CA ASP A 104 24.61 9.22 36.86
C ASP A 104 23.48 10.07 36.23
N GLY A 105 22.89 9.60 35.12
CA GLY A 105 21.83 10.31 34.38
C GLY A 105 22.30 11.49 33.51
N GLU A 106 23.61 11.76 33.47
CA GLU A 106 24.25 12.82 32.67
C GLU A 106 25.04 12.24 31.48
N SER A 107 25.66 11.06 31.65
CA SER A 107 26.52 10.41 30.66
C SER A 107 25.80 9.31 29.86
N LEU A 108 26.30 9.03 28.65
CA LEU A 108 25.70 8.10 27.69
C LEU A 108 26.66 6.97 27.28
N GLU A 109 26.18 5.73 27.40
CA GLU A 109 26.89 4.50 27.09
C GLU A 109 26.36 3.82 25.81
N LYS A 110 27.13 2.91 25.23
CA LYS A 110 26.65 2.03 24.15
C LYS A 110 25.84 0.85 24.71
N GLN A 111 24.93 0.30 23.90
CA GLN A 111 24.24 -0.96 24.24
C GLN A 111 25.25 -2.11 24.34
N THR A 112 25.13 -2.92 25.38
CA THR A 112 26.03 -4.07 25.67
C THR A 112 25.54 -5.39 25.08
N ARG A 113 24.28 -5.45 24.63
CA ARG A 113 23.68 -6.61 23.96
C ARG A 113 22.53 -6.18 23.04
N PRO A 114 22.14 -6.98 22.03
CA PRO A 114 20.99 -6.70 21.17
C PRO A 114 19.65 -6.57 21.92
N ILE A 115 18.72 -5.82 21.33
CA ILE A 115 17.33 -5.75 21.78
C ILE A 115 16.51 -6.80 21.02
N THR A 116 15.75 -7.61 21.75
CA THR A 116 14.90 -8.67 21.19
C THR A 116 13.42 -8.34 21.28
N LEU A 117 12.58 -9.01 20.50
CA LEU A 117 11.12 -8.82 20.57
C LEU A 117 10.56 -9.16 21.95
N GLN A 118 11.07 -10.20 22.61
CA GLN A 118 10.73 -10.54 23.99
C GLN A 118 10.97 -9.34 24.93
N MET A 119 12.12 -8.66 24.83
CA MET A 119 12.44 -7.53 25.71
C MET A 119 11.48 -6.35 25.50
N LEU A 120 11.01 -6.13 24.27
CA LEU A 120 10.01 -5.11 23.98
C LEU A 120 8.63 -5.47 24.55
N LEU A 121 8.19 -6.72 24.37
CA LEU A 121 6.92 -7.23 24.87
C LEU A 121 6.85 -7.31 26.42
N THR A 122 8.00 -7.48 27.08
CA THR A 122 8.11 -7.69 28.53
C THR A 122 8.61 -6.47 29.30
N HIS A 123 8.77 -5.31 28.64
CA HIS A 123 9.26 -4.05 29.24
C HIS A 123 10.68 -4.14 29.86
N THR A 124 11.56 -4.94 29.26
CA THR A 124 12.98 -5.11 29.68
C THR A 124 14.01 -4.61 28.65
N SER A 125 13.57 -3.96 27.56
CA SER A 125 14.45 -3.43 26.49
C SER A 125 15.29 -2.19 26.84
N GLY A 126 15.20 -1.69 28.07
CA GLY A 126 15.76 -0.38 28.45
C GLY A 126 14.92 0.83 28.01
N SER A 127 13.97 0.67 27.09
CA SER A 127 13.10 1.75 26.64
C SER A 127 12.01 2.03 27.69
N ALA A 128 12.01 3.21 28.28
CA ALA A 128 11.01 3.69 29.25
C ALA A 128 10.18 4.83 28.66
N TYR A 129 8.98 5.11 29.20
CA TYR A 129 8.31 6.38 28.92
C TYR A 129 8.90 7.46 29.85
N ASP A 130 9.10 8.67 29.34
CA ASP A 130 9.51 9.87 30.07
C ASP A 130 8.66 10.09 31.35
N MET A 131 7.33 9.99 31.24
CA MET A 131 6.38 10.15 32.34
C MET A 131 6.54 9.14 33.51
N VAL A 132 7.34 8.08 33.35
CA VAL A 132 7.66 7.12 34.43
C VAL A 132 9.16 6.99 34.73
N SER A 133 10.01 7.73 34.01
CA SER A 133 11.46 7.65 34.11
C SER A 133 12.07 9.04 34.30
N PRO A 134 12.26 9.49 35.57
CA PRO A 134 12.87 10.78 35.86
C PRO A 134 14.23 11.02 35.17
N PRO A 135 15.15 10.03 35.00
CA PRO A 135 16.36 10.23 34.22
C PRO A 135 16.11 10.57 32.75
N VAL A 136 15.16 9.88 32.09
CA VAL A 136 14.80 10.16 30.70
C VAL A 136 14.11 11.52 30.58
N ALA A 137 13.17 11.84 31.48
CA ALA A 137 12.50 13.14 31.50
C ALA A 137 13.47 14.30 31.73
N ASN A 138 14.44 14.15 32.65
CA ASN A 138 15.48 15.14 32.91
C ASN A 138 16.40 15.31 31.70
N TRP A 139 16.86 14.20 31.10
CA TRP A 139 17.69 14.24 29.89
C TRP A 139 16.96 14.92 28.74
N GLN A 140 15.68 14.59 28.53
CA GLN A 140 14.84 15.18 27.48
C GLN A 140 14.51 16.65 27.73
N ALA A 141 14.38 17.09 28.99
CA ALA A 141 14.27 18.50 29.33
C ALA A 141 15.57 19.30 29.09
N ALA A 142 16.73 18.66 29.22
CA ALA A 142 18.04 19.28 28.98
C ALA A 142 18.48 19.26 27.50
N HIS A 143 18.10 18.24 26.73
CA HIS A 143 18.63 17.99 25.37
C HIS A 143 17.57 17.91 24.27
N GLY A 144 16.27 17.82 24.60
CA GLY A 144 15.19 17.50 23.65
C GLY A 144 14.78 18.62 22.69
N GLY A 145 15.49 19.75 22.67
CA GLY A 145 15.18 20.92 21.84
C GLY A 145 13.94 21.69 22.29
N ALA A 146 13.40 22.53 21.40
CA ALA A 146 12.14 23.22 21.65
C ALA A 146 10.96 22.21 21.62
N PRO A 147 9.89 22.41 22.42
CA PRO A 147 8.68 21.61 22.32
C PRO A 147 8.14 21.58 20.89
N ALA A 148 7.73 20.41 20.42
CA ALA A 148 7.15 20.24 19.09
C ALA A 148 5.90 21.13 18.93
N GLU A 149 5.80 21.85 17.81
CA GLU A 149 4.69 22.76 17.54
C GLU A 149 3.34 22.01 17.57
N THR A 150 2.33 22.62 18.20
CA THR A 150 0.99 22.04 18.33
C THR A 150 0.37 21.80 16.97
N GLY A 151 0.28 20.51 16.58
CA GLY A 151 -0.17 20.06 15.27
C GLY A 151 0.84 19.14 14.56
N THR A 152 2.12 19.16 14.96
CA THR A 152 3.14 18.25 14.39
C THR A 152 2.99 16.82 14.92
N SER A 153 2.84 15.86 13.99
CA SER A 153 2.79 14.42 14.26
C SER A 153 4.11 13.75 13.85
N ARG A 154 4.66 12.90 14.72
CA ARG A 154 5.96 12.23 14.55
C ARG A 154 5.83 10.71 14.57
N PRO A 155 6.60 9.95 13.77
CA PRO A 155 6.63 8.49 13.82
C PRO A 155 7.23 7.97 15.14
N VAL A 156 7.08 6.66 15.40
CA VAL A 156 7.59 5.98 16.61
C VAL A 156 9.09 6.21 16.80
N GLU A 157 9.82 6.22 15.69
CA GLU A 157 11.26 6.46 15.58
C GLU A 157 11.69 7.78 16.22
N GLU A 158 11.03 8.88 15.86
CA GLU A 158 11.32 10.23 16.35
C GLU A 158 10.69 10.50 17.72
N PHE A 159 9.46 10.04 17.95
CA PHE A 159 8.69 10.33 19.16
C PHE A 159 9.35 9.71 20.41
N PHE A 160 10.03 8.58 20.25
CA PHE A 160 10.82 7.92 21.30
C PHE A 160 12.33 7.97 21.00
N SER A 161 12.83 9.02 20.34
CA SER A 161 14.24 9.15 19.91
C SER A 161 15.26 9.25 21.06
N TYR A 162 14.81 9.51 22.28
CA TYR A 162 15.66 9.62 23.47
C TYR A 162 16.37 8.29 23.87
N PRO A 163 17.46 8.36 24.68
CA PRO A 163 18.20 7.20 25.16
C PRO A 163 17.38 6.16 25.94
N HIS A 164 17.92 4.95 26.04
CA HIS A 164 17.42 3.92 26.97
C HIS A 164 17.73 4.31 28.42
N ALA A 165 16.83 3.99 29.34
CA ALA A 165 16.99 4.25 30.78
C ALA A 165 17.91 3.24 31.50
N PHE A 166 18.19 2.09 30.87
CA PHE A 166 19.12 1.06 31.35
C PHE A 166 19.52 0.13 30.19
N GLN A 167 20.58 -0.66 30.38
CA GLN A 167 21.09 -1.60 29.37
C GLN A 167 20.03 -2.67 29.00
N PRO A 168 19.84 -3.04 27.72
CA PRO A 168 18.84 -4.03 27.32
C PRO A 168 18.95 -5.34 28.12
N GLY A 169 17.85 -5.81 28.71
CA GLY A 169 17.83 -7.01 29.54
C GLY A 169 18.62 -6.91 30.86
N ALA A 170 18.84 -5.72 31.40
CA ALA A 170 19.45 -5.52 32.73
C ALA A 170 18.44 -5.08 33.82
N GLY A 171 17.18 -4.87 33.47
CA GLY A 171 16.15 -4.35 34.37
C GLY A 171 14.75 -4.40 33.77
N TRP A 172 13.80 -3.71 34.41
CA TRP A 172 12.40 -3.58 33.96
C TRP A 172 11.92 -2.15 34.15
N MET A 173 11.29 -1.56 33.13
CA MET A 173 10.59 -0.27 33.26
C MET A 173 9.50 -0.13 32.22
N TYR A 174 8.34 0.36 32.62
CA TYR A 174 7.21 0.57 31.71
C TYR A 174 7.56 1.60 30.62
N GLY A 175 7.29 1.26 29.36
CA GLY A 175 7.84 2.03 28.24
C GLY A 175 7.34 1.66 26.85
N PRO A 176 7.83 2.35 25.81
CA PRO A 176 7.33 2.26 24.43
C PRO A 176 7.71 0.98 23.68
N GLY A 177 8.10 -0.10 24.39
CA GLY A 177 8.46 -1.38 23.78
C GLY A 177 7.36 -1.92 22.86
N LEU A 178 6.08 -1.76 23.25
CA LEU A 178 4.94 -2.18 22.43
C LEU A 178 4.67 -1.24 21.25
N ASP A 179 5.00 0.05 21.35
CA ASP A 179 4.93 0.99 20.21
C ASP A 179 5.98 0.60 19.15
N TRP A 180 7.21 0.26 19.59
CA TRP A 180 8.28 -0.28 18.74
C TRP A 180 7.97 -1.66 18.17
N ALA A 181 7.41 -2.58 18.95
CA ALA A 181 6.97 -3.89 18.46
C ALA A 181 5.87 -3.73 17.38
N GLY A 182 4.96 -2.77 17.56
CA GLY A 182 3.99 -2.37 16.55
C GLY A 182 4.66 -1.91 15.25
N ARG A 183 5.62 -0.99 15.35
CA ARG A 183 6.39 -0.49 14.20
C ARG A 183 7.20 -1.57 13.48
N ILE A 184 7.74 -2.53 14.22
CA ILE A 184 8.45 -3.70 13.67
C ILE A 184 7.49 -4.62 12.89
N VAL A 185 6.25 -4.83 13.36
CA VAL A 185 5.21 -5.55 12.60
C VAL A 185 4.89 -4.84 11.28
N GLU A 186 4.88 -3.50 11.26
CA GLU A 186 4.67 -2.75 10.02
C GLU A 186 5.78 -2.99 8.99
N ARG A 187 7.04 -2.91 9.46
CA ARG A 187 8.23 -3.11 8.62
C ARG A 187 8.33 -4.55 8.12
N ALA A 188 8.07 -5.54 8.98
CA ALA A 188 8.10 -6.97 8.65
C ALA A 188 6.94 -7.45 7.76
N THR A 189 5.80 -6.74 7.72
CA THR A 189 4.62 -7.18 6.94
C THR A 189 4.18 -6.21 5.83
N HIS A 190 4.87 -5.07 5.68
CA HIS A 190 4.60 -4.00 4.71
C HIS A 190 3.13 -3.50 4.74
N ARG A 191 2.59 -3.32 5.94
CA ARG A 191 1.22 -2.85 6.24
C ARG A 191 1.26 -1.95 7.47
N THR A 192 0.26 -1.08 7.67
CA THR A 192 0.14 -0.41 8.98
C THR A 192 -0.28 -1.42 10.05
N LEU A 193 0.01 -1.13 11.33
CA LEU A 193 -0.32 -2.04 12.42
C LEU A 193 -1.84 -2.28 12.51
N GLY A 194 -2.66 -1.23 12.35
CA GLY A 194 -4.11 -1.32 12.29
C GLY A 194 -4.62 -2.16 11.11
N ALA A 195 -3.98 -2.04 9.94
CA ALA A 195 -4.29 -2.89 8.78
C ALA A 195 -3.89 -4.37 9.00
N HIS A 196 -2.80 -4.63 9.72
CA HIS A 196 -2.41 -5.99 10.12
C HIS A 196 -3.42 -6.56 11.14
N MET A 197 -3.71 -5.82 12.22
CA MET A 197 -4.71 -6.21 13.24
C MET A 197 -6.08 -6.49 12.60
N HIS A 198 -6.53 -5.64 11.66
CA HIS A 198 -7.80 -5.86 10.97
C HIS A 198 -7.79 -7.17 10.17
N ALA A 199 -6.72 -7.47 9.46
CA ALA A 199 -6.61 -8.67 8.63
C ALA A 199 -6.42 -9.97 9.43
N ARG A 200 -5.74 -9.93 10.58
CA ARG A 200 -5.25 -11.12 11.31
C ARG A 200 -5.83 -11.30 12.71
N ILE A 201 -6.47 -10.29 13.30
CA ILE A 201 -7.13 -10.38 14.61
C ILE A 201 -8.62 -10.08 14.49
N PHE A 202 -9.00 -8.95 13.88
CA PHE A 202 -10.39 -8.49 13.91
C PHE A 202 -11.31 -9.25 12.94
N ALA A 203 -10.92 -9.37 11.67
CA ALA A 203 -11.73 -10.09 10.68
C ALA A 203 -11.95 -11.59 11.02
N PRO A 204 -10.95 -12.36 11.51
CA PRO A 204 -11.16 -13.74 11.96
C PRO A 204 -12.15 -13.88 13.12
N LEU A 205 -12.31 -12.85 13.95
CA LEU A 205 -13.22 -12.84 15.10
C LEU A 205 -14.57 -12.16 14.82
N GLY A 206 -14.79 -11.63 13.62
CA GLY A 206 -15.98 -10.83 13.32
C GLY A 206 -16.05 -9.56 14.19
N ILE A 207 -14.91 -8.91 14.42
CA ILE A 207 -14.79 -7.57 14.99
C ILE A 207 -14.76 -6.59 13.82
N VAL A 208 -15.60 -5.56 13.87
CA VAL A 208 -15.68 -4.52 12.83
C VAL A 208 -15.56 -3.10 13.39
N ASP A 209 -15.77 -2.89 14.70
CA ASP A 209 -15.88 -1.56 15.29
C ASP A 209 -14.57 -1.09 15.98
N ALA A 210 -13.43 -1.41 15.35
CA ALA A 210 -12.08 -1.13 15.84
C ALA A 210 -11.29 -0.19 14.90
N ALA A 211 -10.62 0.83 15.45
CA ALA A 211 -9.74 1.77 14.72
C ALA A 211 -8.80 2.55 15.66
N PHE A 212 -7.64 3.01 15.16
CA PHE A 212 -6.77 3.94 15.92
C PHE A 212 -7.28 5.39 15.89
N TYR A 213 -7.81 5.84 14.75
CA TYR A 213 -8.19 7.23 14.47
C TYR A 213 -9.64 7.32 13.95
N PRO A 214 -10.66 7.10 14.79
CA PRO A 214 -12.03 6.91 14.31
C PRO A 214 -12.64 8.15 13.63
N VAL A 215 -12.31 9.37 14.06
CA VAL A 215 -12.86 10.60 13.47
C VAL A 215 -12.45 10.77 12.00
N SER A 216 -11.19 10.50 11.67
CA SER A 216 -10.67 10.62 10.29
C SER A 216 -10.85 9.36 9.44
N THR A 217 -11.01 8.18 10.04
CA THR A 217 -11.03 6.89 9.29
C THR A 217 -12.34 6.10 9.38
N ARG A 218 -13.21 6.38 10.35
CA ARG A 218 -14.45 5.62 10.63
C ARG A 218 -15.64 6.52 11.03
N PRO A 219 -16.21 7.30 10.09
CA PRO A 219 -17.41 8.11 10.33
C PRO A 219 -18.62 7.31 10.85
N ASP A 220 -18.68 6.02 10.53
CA ASP A 220 -19.72 5.08 10.97
C ASP A 220 -19.68 4.75 12.48
N LEU A 221 -18.54 4.99 13.15
CA LEU A 221 -18.40 4.75 14.59
C LEU A 221 -18.76 5.97 15.45
N LEU A 222 -18.85 7.17 14.86
CA LEU A 222 -19.06 8.43 15.59
C LEU A 222 -20.37 8.48 16.41
N PRO A 223 -21.52 7.92 15.96
CA PRO A 223 -22.74 7.87 16.76
C PRO A 223 -22.65 7.02 18.04
N ARG A 224 -21.62 6.16 18.14
CA ARG A 224 -21.32 5.30 19.30
C ARG A 224 -19.99 5.67 19.99
N LEU A 225 -19.31 6.72 19.52
CA LEU A 225 -17.98 7.10 20.00
C LEU A 225 -18.07 7.85 21.34
N ALA A 226 -17.66 7.18 22.41
CA ALA A 226 -17.64 7.74 23.75
C ALA A 226 -16.44 8.69 23.92
N ASN A 227 -16.69 10.00 23.90
CA ASN A 227 -15.69 11.04 24.05
C ASN A 227 -15.69 11.61 25.48
N ARG A 228 -14.50 11.82 26.04
CA ARG A 228 -14.31 12.22 27.44
C ARG A 228 -14.32 13.73 27.65
N THR A 229 -14.03 14.53 26.61
CA THR A 229 -13.96 15.99 26.69
C THR A 229 -14.30 16.69 25.36
N PRO A 230 -15.05 17.80 25.36
CA PRO A 230 -15.22 18.65 24.16
C PRO A 230 -13.91 19.22 23.59
N ALA A 231 -12.84 19.24 24.41
CA ALA A 231 -11.48 19.60 24.00
C ALA A 231 -10.73 18.47 23.23
N ASP A 232 -11.38 17.34 22.93
CA ASP A 232 -10.85 16.24 22.13
C ASP A 232 -11.72 15.97 20.89
N PRO A 233 -11.87 16.94 19.95
CA PRO A 233 -12.80 16.82 18.83
C PRO A 233 -12.40 15.76 17.79
N ASP A 234 -11.11 15.42 17.70
CA ASP A 234 -10.59 14.40 16.78
C ASP A 234 -10.54 12.99 17.40
N ALA A 235 -10.96 12.85 18.67
CA ALA A 235 -10.89 11.63 19.48
C ALA A 235 -9.48 10.99 19.46
N VAL A 236 -8.50 11.78 19.88
CA VAL A 236 -7.05 11.54 19.83
C VAL A 236 -6.44 11.35 21.22
N GLY A 237 -7.27 11.21 22.26
CA GLY A 237 -6.83 10.85 23.60
C GLY A 237 -6.21 12.00 24.38
N LEU A 238 -6.77 13.21 24.22
CA LEU A 238 -6.30 14.44 24.86
C LEU A 238 -6.63 14.51 26.36
N SER A 239 -7.70 13.85 26.82
CA SER A 239 -8.14 13.92 28.24
C SER A 239 -7.40 12.97 29.19
N VAL A 240 -6.46 12.16 28.68
CA VAL A 240 -6.17 10.83 29.26
C VAL A 240 -5.35 10.88 30.56
N LEU A 241 -4.47 11.88 30.70
CA LEU A 241 -3.63 12.08 31.89
C LEU A 241 -3.82 13.47 32.52
N GLY A 242 -5.03 14.05 32.40
CA GLY A 242 -5.41 15.27 33.14
C GLY A 242 -4.59 16.53 32.81
N SER A 243 -3.89 16.52 31.68
CA SER A 243 -2.99 17.59 31.22
C SER A 243 -3.08 17.73 29.71
N ALA A 244 -3.41 18.93 29.23
CA ALA A 244 -3.46 19.24 27.80
C ALA A 244 -2.08 19.14 27.10
N ALA A 245 -0.99 18.99 27.86
CA ALA A 245 0.36 18.82 27.32
C ALA A 245 0.70 17.37 26.90
N VAL A 246 -0.11 16.37 27.32
CA VAL A 246 0.12 14.93 27.05
C VAL A 246 -1.04 14.35 26.26
N SER A 247 -1.09 14.70 24.97
CA SER A 247 -1.91 14.01 23.99
C SER A 247 -1.24 12.70 23.59
N LEU A 248 -1.97 11.59 23.62
CA LEU A 248 -1.42 10.30 23.20
C LEU A 248 -1.37 10.16 21.68
N ASN A 249 -2.36 10.66 20.93
CA ASN A 249 -2.44 10.41 19.48
C ASN A 249 -2.42 11.68 18.58
N THR A 250 -2.33 12.93 19.08
CA THR A 250 -2.12 14.11 18.19
C THR A 250 -0.68 14.33 17.74
N ARG A 251 0.29 13.69 18.41
CA ARG A 251 1.73 13.83 18.13
C ARG A 251 2.30 12.62 17.39
N THR A 252 1.46 11.73 16.86
CA THR A 252 1.84 10.40 16.39
C THR A 252 1.47 10.21 14.91
N ALA A 253 2.47 10.02 14.06
CA ALA A 253 2.29 9.65 12.67
C ALA A 253 2.37 8.12 12.50
N GLY A 254 1.22 7.43 12.60
CA GLY A 254 1.10 5.98 12.43
C GLY A 254 0.35 5.28 13.56
N ASP A 255 0.16 3.97 13.46
CA ASP A 255 -0.65 3.19 14.41
C ASP A 255 0.16 2.81 15.67
N PHE A 256 0.19 3.69 16.69
CA PHE A 256 1.01 3.51 17.91
C PHE A 256 0.46 2.39 18.84
N GLY A 257 1.04 1.20 18.72
CA GLY A 257 0.57 -0.04 19.35
C GLY A 257 0.62 -0.11 20.88
N GLY A 258 1.30 0.81 21.56
CA GLY A 258 1.35 0.92 23.02
C GLY A 258 0.50 2.05 23.59
N HIS A 259 0.24 3.13 22.82
CA HIS A 259 -0.56 4.27 23.25
C HIS A 259 -2.05 3.94 23.45
N GLY A 260 -2.80 3.71 22.37
CA GLY A 260 -4.24 3.46 22.47
C GLY A 260 -4.98 3.45 21.14
N MET A 261 -6.07 2.68 21.08
CA MET A 261 -7.01 2.64 19.97
C MET A 261 -8.46 2.65 20.49
N TYR A 262 -9.43 2.62 19.58
CA TYR A 262 -10.85 2.51 19.85
C TYR A 262 -11.38 1.14 19.47
N ILE A 263 -12.23 0.56 20.34
CA ILE A 263 -12.93 -0.71 20.12
C ILE A 263 -14.14 -0.80 21.08
N SER A 264 -15.14 -1.64 20.78
CA SER A 264 -16.19 -1.96 21.75
C SER A 264 -15.71 -2.95 22.84
N ALA A 265 -16.30 -2.88 24.03
CA ALA A 265 -15.98 -3.82 25.12
C ALA A 265 -16.34 -5.28 24.77
N THR A 266 -17.43 -5.46 24.02
CA THR A 266 -17.88 -6.78 23.55
C THR A 266 -16.98 -7.34 22.44
N ASP A 267 -16.42 -6.50 21.56
CA ASP A 267 -15.41 -6.93 20.60
C ASP A 267 -14.07 -7.27 21.27
N TYR A 268 -13.62 -6.49 22.25
CA TYR A 268 -12.39 -6.79 22.99
C TYR A 268 -12.50 -8.14 23.74
N LEU A 269 -13.68 -8.46 24.29
CA LEU A 269 -13.93 -9.78 24.89
C LEU A 269 -13.76 -10.94 23.90
N LYS A 270 -14.08 -10.78 22.61
CA LYS A 270 -13.85 -11.82 21.60
C LYS A 270 -12.37 -12.19 21.48
N VAL A 271 -11.47 -11.21 21.62
CA VAL A 271 -10.01 -11.43 21.59
C VAL A 271 -9.56 -12.19 22.85
N LEU A 272 -9.99 -11.74 24.03
CA LEU A 272 -9.71 -12.41 25.31
C LEU A 272 -10.21 -13.87 25.31
N HIS A 273 -11.39 -14.11 24.75
CA HIS A 273 -11.99 -15.44 24.64
C HIS A 273 -11.29 -16.34 23.62
N ALA A 274 -10.77 -15.79 22.52
CA ALA A 274 -9.99 -16.56 21.55
C ALA A 274 -8.64 -17.03 22.15
N LEU A 275 -7.99 -16.19 22.96
CA LEU A 275 -6.81 -16.61 23.72
C LEU A 275 -7.17 -17.65 24.81
N LEU A 276 -8.27 -17.45 25.56
CA LEU A 276 -8.74 -18.41 26.58
C LEU A 276 -9.05 -19.79 25.99
N ARG A 277 -9.66 -19.86 24.79
CA ARG A 277 -9.94 -21.11 24.09
C ARG A 277 -8.71 -21.84 23.56
N ASN A 278 -7.61 -21.12 23.33
CA ASN A 278 -6.35 -21.61 22.76
C ASN A 278 -6.57 -22.59 21.57
N ASP A 279 -7.47 -22.23 20.65
CA ASP A 279 -7.95 -23.13 19.59
C ASP A 279 -7.16 -23.02 18.27
N GLY A 280 -6.26 -22.03 18.14
CA GLY A 280 -5.49 -21.76 16.93
C GLY A 280 -6.01 -20.58 16.09
N THR A 281 -7.12 -19.94 16.48
CA THR A 281 -7.74 -18.83 15.73
C THR A 281 -6.84 -17.60 15.54
N LEU A 282 -6.06 -17.24 16.56
CA LEU A 282 -5.17 -16.06 16.55
C LEU A 282 -3.68 -16.42 16.47
N LEU A 283 -3.25 -17.43 17.23
CA LEU A 283 -1.85 -17.83 17.43
C LEU A 283 -1.79 -19.35 17.56
N LYS A 284 -0.61 -19.96 17.29
CA LYS A 284 -0.34 -21.37 17.59
C LYS A 284 -0.41 -21.60 19.11
N ARG A 285 -0.77 -22.82 19.52
CA ARG A 285 -0.96 -23.16 20.94
C ARG A 285 0.25 -22.89 21.81
N SER A 286 1.43 -23.29 21.36
CA SER A 286 2.72 -23.00 22.00
C SER A 286 2.96 -21.51 22.22
N THR A 287 2.51 -20.69 21.28
CA THR A 287 2.72 -19.23 21.24
C THR A 287 1.74 -18.52 22.18
N VAL A 288 0.50 -19.02 22.29
CA VAL A 288 -0.44 -18.64 23.37
C VAL A 288 0.10 -19.08 24.73
N ASP A 289 0.55 -20.33 24.88
CA ASP A 289 1.06 -20.86 26.14
C ASP A 289 2.25 -20.04 26.68
N ALA A 290 3.13 -19.57 25.79
CA ALA A 290 4.23 -18.66 26.11
C ALA A 290 3.76 -17.29 26.67
N MET A 291 2.59 -16.78 26.26
CA MET A 291 2.05 -15.54 26.85
C MET A 291 1.76 -15.68 28.36
N PHE A 292 1.62 -16.91 28.87
CA PHE A 292 1.33 -17.25 30.27
C PHE A 292 2.52 -17.91 30.99
N VAL A 293 3.75 -17.49 30.64
CA VAL A 293 5.03 -17.83 31.31
C VAL A 293 5.62 -16.55 31.93
N ASP A 294 6.32 -16.63 33.07
CA ASP A 294 7.06 -15.47 33.59
C ASP A 294 8.37 -15.29 32.81
N HIS A 295 8.47 -14.19 32.06
CA HIS A 295 9.68 -13.85 31.32
C HIS A 295 10.69 -13.06 32.16
N LEU A 296 10.37 -12.67 33.40
CA LEU A 296 11.30 -11.95 34.28
C LEU A 296 12.32 -12.86 34.98
N ASP A 297 11.99 -14.14 35.22
CA ASP A 297 12.93 -15.12 35.79
C ASP A 297 14.22 -15.23 34.95
N ALA A 298 14.11 -15.14 33.62
CA ALA A 298 15.25 -15.19 32.70
C ALA A 298 16.09 -13.89 32.65
N VAL A 299 15.62 -12.80 33.26
CA VAL A 299 16.30 -11.49 33.29
C VAL A 299 16.91 -11.20 34.67
N GLY A 300 16.36 -11.80 35.73
CA GLY A 300 16.96 -11.82 37.07
C GLY A 300 16.47 -10.71 38.01
N ASP A 301 17.10 -10.64 39.19
CA ASP A 301 16.59 -9.91 40.35
C ASP A 301 16.43 -8.40 40.11
N ALA A 302 17.28 -7.78 39.30
CA ALA A 302 17.17 -6.35 38.96
C ALA A 302 15.87 -6.04 38.18
N ALA A 303 15.45 -6.92 37.28
CA ALA A 303 14.18 -6.79 36.56
C ALA A 303 12.98 -7.06 37.48
N ARG A 304 13.07 -8.05 38.37
CA ARG A 304 12.04 -8.27 39.40
C ARG A 304 11.92 -7.12 40.40
N ALA A 305 13.03 -6.51 40.80
CA ALA A 305 13.03 -5.32 41.65
C ALA A 305 12.41 -4.11 40.94
N GLY A 306 12.77 -3.84 39.69
CA GLY A 306 12.16 -2.78 38.88
C GLY A 306 10.65 -2.97 38.67
N HIS A 307 10.22 -4.20 38.36
CA HIS A 307 8.81 -4.57 38.24
C HIS A 307 8.08 -4.39 39.58
N ALA A 308 8.61 -4.91 40.68
CA ALA A 308 8.02 -4.76 42.02
C ALA A 308 7.93 -3.28 42.46
N ALA A 309 8.95 -2.47 42.15
CA ALA A 309 8.94 -1.03 42.41
C ALA A 309 7.87 -0.30 41.59
N ALA A 310 7.70 -0.63 40.30
CA ALA A 310 6.64 -0.08 39.48
C ALA A 310 5.23 -0.50 39.95
N LEU A 311 5.07 -1.74 40.42
CA LEU A 311 3.83 -2.23 41.03
C LEU A 311 3.55 -1.60 42.40
N ALA A 312 4.57 -1.20 43.16
CA ALA A 312 4.45 -0.45 44.42
C ALA A 312 4.23 1.06 44.21
N GLY A 313 4.67 1.60 43.08
CA GLY A 313 4.58 3.02 42.73
C GLY A 313 3.16 3.51 42.37
N PRO A 314 3.00 4.82 42.10
CA PRO A 314 1.69 5.46 41.92
C PRO A 314 0.81 4.87 40.81
N LEU A 315 1.43 4.40 39.71
CA LEU A 315 0.72 3.76 38.59
C LEU A 315 0.44 2.27 38.82
N GLY A 316 1.16 1.63 39.74
CA GLY A 316 1.07 0.20 40.02
C GLY A 316 -0.30 -0.25 40.50
N GLU A 317 -1.13 0.65 41.05
CA GLU A 317 -2.52 0.34 41.40
C GLU A 317 -3.38 -0.04 40.18
N GLY A 318 -3.12 0.56 39.01
CA GLY A 318 -3.73 0.16 37.74
C GLY A 318 -3.17 -1.17 37.22
N PHE A 319 -1.84 -1.31 37.18
CA PHE A 319 -1.17 -2.53 36.69
C PHE A 319 -1.58 -3.78 37.47
N ARG A 320 -1.79 -3.66 38.78
CA ARG A 320 -2.17 -4.78 39.66
C ARG A 320 -3.60 -5.29 39.46
N VAL A 321 -4.54 -4.52 38.91
CA VAL A 321 -5.94 -5.00 38.65
C VAL A 321 -6.65 -5.58 39.91
N GLY A 322 -6.20 -5.21 41.11
CA GLY A 322 -6.65 -5.78 42.39
C GLY A 322 -5.65 -6.69 43.11
N THR A 323 -4.46 -6.99 42.55
CA THR A 323 -3.38 -7.68 43.27
C THR A 323 -2.98 -6.90 44.51
N GLU A 324 -2.83 -7.62 45.63
CA GLU A 324 -2.23 -7.05 46.84
C GLU A 324 -0.71 -6.96 46.70
N LEU A 325 -0.13 -5.93 47.32
CA LEU A 325 1.32 -5.76 47.41
C LEU A 325 1.90 -6.86 48.32
N GLY A 326 2.42 -7.92 47.70
CA GLY A 326 2.94 -9.10 48.39
C GLY A 326 2.62 -10.43 47.70
N ALA A 327 1.64 -10.48 46.78
CA ALA A 327 1.38 -11.68 45.99
C ALA A 327 2.48 -11.93 44.94
N ARG A 328 2.78 -13.19 44.65
CA ARG A 328 3.79 -13.60 43.67
C ARG A 328 3.32 -13.31 42.25
N VAL A 329 3.98 -12.36 41.59
CA VAL A 329 3.67 -11.92 40.22
C VAL A 329 4.94 -11.77 39.37
N GLY A 330 4.78 -12.02 38.07
CA GLY A 330 5.78 -11.87 37.02
C GLY A 330 5.20 -11.14 35.82
N HIS A 331 5.84 -11.21 34.66
CA HIS A 331 5.35 -10.55 33.44
C HIS A 331 5.33 -11.52 32.25
N GLY A 332 4.15 -11.68 31.65
CA GLY A 332 3.98 -12.44 30.40
C GLY A 332 4.33 -11.58 29.18
N LEU A 333 4.09 -12.12 27.97
CA LEU A 333 4.36 -11.40 26.71
C LEU A 333 3.39 -10.25 26.40
N SER A 334 2.46 -9.90 27.30
CA SER A 334 1.49 -8.81 27.10
C SER A 334 0.84 -8.25 28.37
N GLY A 335 1.34 -8.56 29.57
CA GLY A 335 0.79 -8.03 30.82
C GLY A 335 1.30 -8.70 32.10
N LEU A 336 0.73 -8.30 33.23
CA LEU A 336 1.05 -8.80 34.56
C LEU A 336 0.54 -10.25 34.73
N LEU A 337 1.44 -11.17 35.09
CA LEU A 337 1.14 -12.58 35.26
C LEU A 337 1.11 -12.98 36.74
N THR A 338 0.01 -13.57 37.18
CA THR A 338 -0.15 -14.09 38.56
C THR A 338 0.50 -15.46 38.68
N LEU A 339 1.43 -15.65 39.63
CA LEU A 339 2.27 -16.86 39.76
C LEU A 339 1.84 -17.81 40.89
N GLU A 340 0.73 -17.52 41.56
CA GLU A 340 0.15 -18.33 42.63
C GLU A 340 -1.37 -18.20 42.67
N ASP A 341 -2.06 -19.14 43.32
CA ASP A 341 -3.50 -19.06 43.53
C ASP A 341 -3.81 -18.10 44.68
N VAL A 342 -4.57 -17.03 44.40
CA VAL A 342 -4.98 -16.05 45.41
C VAL A 342 -6.39 -16.37 45.89
N PRO A 343 -6.61 -16.73 47.17
CA PRO A 343 -7.91 -17.19 47.67
C PRO A 343 -9.05 -16.19 47.42
N GLY A 344 -10.10 -16.66 46.75
CA GLY A 344 -11.27 -15.85 46.37
C GLY A 344 -11.08 -14.96 45.14
N TRP A 345 -9.89 -14.93 44.53
CA TRP A 345 -9.53 -14.07 43.41
C TRP A 345 -8.90 -14.90 42.27
N TYR A 346 -7.88 -14.41 41.56
CA TYR A 346 -7.29 -15.10 40.41
C TYR A 346 -6.50 -16.37 40.77
N GLY A 347 -6.45 -17.30 39.82
CA GLY A 347 -5.59 -18.49 39.91
C GLY A 347 -4.19 -18.24 39.36
N ALA A 348 -3.25 -19.14 39.65
CA ALA A 348 -1.94 -19.16 39.01
C ALA A 348 -2.07 -19.21 37.46
N ARG A 349 -1.13 -18.56 36.76
CA ARG A 349 -1.17 -18.31 35.30
C ARG A 349 -2.34 -17.42 34.82
N THR A 350 -2.89 -16.57 35.69
CA THR A 350 -3.84 -15.53 35.24
C THR A 350 -3.08 -14.31 34.75
N LEU A 351 -3.30 -13.92 33.49
CA LEU A 351 -2.71 -12.73 32.86
C LEU A 351 -3.68 -11.54 32.96
N THR A 352 -3.17 -10.36 33.29
CA THR A 352 -3.98 -9.18 33.62
C THR A 352 -3.35 -7.87 33.12
N TRP A 353 -4.18 -6.87 32.86
CA TRP A 353 -3.72 -5.49 32.72
C TRP A 353 -4.82 -4.48 33.06
N GLY A 354 -4.43 -3.37 33.69
CA GLY A 354 -5.27 -2.19 33.92
C GLY A 354 -4.49 -0.94 33.53
N GLY A 355 -5.13 -0.06 32.77
CA GLY A 355 -4.52 1.18 32.26
C GLY A 355 -5.17 2.45 32.80
N GLY A 356 -4.55 3.60 32.56
CA GLY A 356 -4.95 4.90 33.12
C GLY A 356 -6.35 5.41 32.78
N LEU A 357 -7.11 4.69 31.94
CA LEU A 357 -8.47 5.03 31.50
C LEU A 357 -9.57 4.18 32.12
N THR A 358 -9.40 3.79 33.37
CA THR A 358 -10.47 3.19 34.19
C THR A 358 -11.00 1.86 33.63
N PHE A 359 -10.19 1.17 32.82
CA PHE A 359 -10.45 -0.18 32.34
C PHE A 359 -9.49 -1.20 32.97
N ALA A 360 -9.93 -2.45 32.97
CA ALA A 360 -9.10 -3.61 33.29
C ALA A 360 -9.57 -4.85 32.52
N TRP A 361 -8.64 -5.74 32.20
CA TRP A 361 -8.93 -7.06 31.65
C TRP A 361 -8.14 -8.17 32.34
N PHE A 362 -8.67 -9.40 32.24
CA PHE A 362 -8.02 -10.62 32.71
C PHE A 362 -8.29 -11.82 31.79
N ILE A 363 -7.36 -12.76 31.78
CA ILE A 363 -7.51 -14.10 31.22
C ILE A 363 -6.98 -15.10 32.26
N ASP A 364 -7.90 -15.75 32.98
CA ASP A 364 -7.63 -16.85 33.92
C ASP A 364 -7.79 -18.16 33.15
N VAL A 365 -6.67 -18.75 32.72
CA VAL A 365 -6.62 -19.95 31.85
C VAL A 365 -7.26 -21.19 32.47
N ALA A 366 -7.55 -21.17 33.78
CA ALA A 366 -8.24 -22.23 34.50
C ALA A 366 -9.76 -21.98 34.65
N SER A 367 -10.29 -20.83 34.19
CA SER A 367 -11.72 -20.54 34.36
C SER A 367 -12.38 -19.57 33.35
N LYS A 368 -11.96 -18.30 33.30
CA LYS A 368 -12.76 -17.20 32.71
C LYS A 368 -11.87 -16.09 32.16
N CYS A 369 -12.40 -15.29 31.25
CA CYS A 369 -11.81 -14.01 30.85
C CYS A 369 -12.86 -12.90 30.91
N GLY A 370 -12.41 -11.65 31.01
CA GLY A 370 -13.30 -10.51 31.05
C GLY A 370 -12.61 -9.17 30.90
N PHE A 371 -13.42 -8.17 30.55
CA PHE A 371 -13.06 -6.77 30.36
C PHE A 371 -14.09 -5.91 31.10
N ALA A 372 -13.63 -4.85 31.76
CA ALA A 372 -14.49 -3.80 32.31
C ALA A 372 -13.88 -2.43 32.04
N ARG A 373 -14.71 -1.41 31.81
CA ARG A 373 -14.30 0.00 31.68
C ARG A 373 -15.34 0.91 32.34
N GLY A 374 -14.89 1.76 33.24
CA GLY A 374 -15.64 2.94 33.68
C GLY A 374 -15.31 4.18 32.82
N GLU A 375 -16.27 5.07 32.67
CA GLU A 375 -16.08 6.39 32.07
C GLU A 375 -15.98 7.43 33.18
N ARG A 376 -14.91 8.24 33.25
CA ARG A 376 -14.81 9.30 34.26
C ARG A 376 -15.42 10.62 33.74
N PRO A 377 -15.95 11.49 34.62
CA PRO A 377 -16.36 12.85 34.23
C PRO A 377 -15.23 13.62 33.54
N GLY A 378 -15.58 14.46 32.57
CA GLY A 378 -14.61 15.20 31.75
C GLY A 378 -13.88 16.35 32.45
N GLU A 379 -14.26 16.71 33.67
CA GLU A 379 -13.68 17.84 34.42
C GLU A 379 -13.22 17.40 35.82
N GLY A 380 -11.90 17.36 36.05
CA GLY A 380 -11.32 17.04 37.35
C GLY A 380 -9.80 16.92 37.31
N ARG A 381 -9.11 17.49 38.31
CA ARG A 381 -7.67 17.24 38.52
C ARG A 381 -7.45 15.81 39.00
N ILE A 382 -6.29 15.22 38.69
CA ILE A 382 -5.90 13.89 39.19
C ILE A 382 -5.58 13.98 40.70
N GLY A 383 -6.62 13.92 41.51
CA GLY A 383 -6.56 13.82 42.97
C GLY A 383 -6.47 12.35 43.45
N PRO A 384 -6.45 12.12 44.78
CA PRO A 384 -6.18 10.81 45.39
C PRO A 384 -7.33 9.78 45.29
N HIS A 385 -8.22 9.92 44.30
CA HIS A 385 -9.47 9.15 44.15
C HIS A 385 -9.27 7.70 43.68
N LEU A 386 -8.08 7.33 43.17
CA LEU A 386 -7.73 5.97 42.75
C LEU A 386 -8.08 4.88 43.78
N ARG A 387 -8.03 5.22 45.08
CA ARG A 387 -8.36 4.30 46.18
C ARG A 387 -9.79 3.74 46.14
N SER A 388 -10.76 4.45 45.54
CA SER A 388 -12.12 3.90 45.39
C SER A 388 -12.18 2.85 44.27
N GLU A 389 -11.40 3.03 43.21
CA GLU A 389 -11.36 2.11 42.07
C GLU A 389 -10.75 0.75 42.46
N ARG A 390 -9.81 0.73 43.43
CA ARG A 390 -9.28 -0.51 44.05
C ARG A 390 -10.38 -1.38 44.67
N GLY A 391 -11.42 -0.76 45.24
CA GLY A 391 -12.60 -1.47 45.75
C GLY A 391 -13.43 -2.06 44.61
N SER A 392 -13.88 -1.21 43.70
CA SER A 392 -14.80 -1.62 42.62
C SER A 392 -14.18 -2.62 41.64
N GLN A 393 -12.91 -2.48 41.24
CA GLN A 393 -12.24 -3.46 40.37
C GLN A 393 -12.06 -4.83 41.04
N ARG A 394 -11.68 -4.85 42.32
CA ARG A 394 -11.51 -6.10 43.07
C ARG A 394 -12.85 -6.81 43.27
N ALA A 395 -13.90 -6.09 43.70
CA ALA A 395 -15.24 -6.63 43.86
C ALA A 395 -15.79 -7.19 42.54
N LEU A 396 -15.62 -6.44 41.45
CA LEU A 396 -15.98 -6.83 40.08
C LEU A 396 -15.39 -8.19 39.68
N PHE A 397 -14.08 -8.39 39.80
CA PHE A 397 -13.46 -9.64 39.37
C PHE A 397 -13.71 -10.82 40.34
N VAL A 398 -13.87 -10.55 41.65
CA VAL A 398 -14.27 -11.57 42.65
C VAL A 398 -15.70 -12.06 42.40
N ASP A 399 -16.65 -11.15 42.15
CA ASP A 399 -18.06 -11.50 41.88
C ASP A 399 -18.18 -12.24 40.53
N LEU A 400 -17.53 -11.76 39.46
CA LEU A 400 -17.51 -12.45 38.16
C LEU A 400 -16.97 -13.88 38.24
N LYS A 401 -15.93 -14.14 39.04
CA LYS A 401 -15.39 -15.49 39.21
C LYS A 401 -16.34 -16.38 40.01
N THR A 402 -16.85 -15.89 41.14
CA THR A 402 -17.70 -16.65 42.07
C THR A 402 -19.14 -16.91 41.58
N ARG A 403 -19.69 -16.07 40.70
CA ARG A 403 -21.00 -16.30 40.07
C ARG A 403 -21.04 -17.61 39.29
N ARG A 404 -21.94 -18.50 39.73
CA ARG A 404 -22.48 -19.65 38.97
C ARG A 404 -23.88 -19.33 38.47
N VAL A 405 -24.24 -19.88 37.31
CA VAL A 405 -25.49 -19.57 36.60
C VAL A 405 -26.73 -19.83 37.47
N ARG A 406 -27.54 -18.79 37.69
CA ARG A 406 -28.99 -18.93 37.95
C ARG A 406 -29.72 -18.61 36.66
N THR A 407 -30.30 -19.62 36.02
CA THR A 407 -31.20 -19.46 34.88
C THR A 407 -32.46 -18.70 35.31
N ARG A 408 -32.52 -17.39 35.03
CA ARG A 408 -33.79 -16.65 35.06
C ARG A 408 -34.56 -16.97 33.77
N LEU A 409 -35.53 -17.87 33.87
CA LEU A 409 -36.60 -17.96 32.88
C LEU A 409 -37.38 -16.62 32.87
N CYS A 410 -37.80 -16.16 31.69
CA CYS A 410 -38.68 -14.99 31.58
C CYS A 410 -40.02 -15.27 32.29
N PRO A 411 -40.61 -14.28 32.97
CA PRO A 411 -41.92 -14.44 33.59
C PRO A 411 -43.03 -14.40 32.53
N SER A 412 -43.47 -15.57 32.08
CA SER A 412 -44.82 -15.72 31.53
C SER A 412 -45.86 -15.66 32.66
N SER A 413 -47.06 -15.17 32.34
CA SER A 413 -48.10 -14.88 33.34
C SER A 413 -49.00 -16.08 33.65
N PHE A 414 -49.68 -15.97 34.81
CA PHE A 414 -50.68 -16.85 35.43
C PHE A 414 -50.20 -18.06 36.26
N PRO A 415 -50.90 -18.41 37.36
CA PRO A 415 -50.37 -19.28 38.43
C PRO A 415 -51.22 -20.59 38.59
N PRO A 416 -51.12 -21.40 39.67
CA PRO A 416 -50.35 -22.64 39.58
C PRO A 416 -51.10 -23.91 40.05
N ARG A 417 -50.55 -25.12 39.79
CA ARG A 417 -50.94 -26.35 40.52
C ARG A 417 -49.87 -27.45 40.55
N LEU A 418 -49.25 -27.58 41.72
CA LEU A 418 -48.91 -28.81 42.48
C LEU A 418 -48.14 -30.01 41.85
N THR A 419 -47.05 -30.36 42.58
CA THR A 419 -46.58 -31.71 42.99
C THR A 419 -45.83 -32.68 42.05
N ALA A 420 -44.64 -33.07 42.54
CA ALA A 420 -43.89 -34.33 42.37
C ALA A 420 -43.35 -34.73 40.96
N GLY A 421 -42.20 -35.40 40.84
CA GLY A 421 -41.21 -35.74 41.87
C GLY A 421 -40.02 -36.59 41.36
N SER A 422 -38.96 -36.66 42.18
CA SER A 422 -37.89 -37.68 42.23
C SER A 422 -37.05 -38.06 40.98
N GLN A 423 -35.73 -37.85 41.13
CA GLN A 423 -34.64 -38.82 40.85
C GLN A 423 -34.23 -39.11 39.39
N ARG A 424 -33.00 -38.73 38.98
CA ARG A 424 -31.74 -39.54 38.96
C ARG A 424 -31.67 -40.56 37.79
N ARG A 425 -30.91 -40.23 36.73
CA ARG A 425 -29.48 -40.65 36.47
C ARG A 425 -29.43 -41.88 35.51
N PRO A 426 -28.28 -42.24 34.91
CA PRO A 426 -27.94 -41.75 33.55
C PRO A 426 -27.57 -42.92 32.59
N ALA A 427 -26.62 -42.69 31.67
CA ALA A 427 -25.88 -43.69 30.87
C ALA A 427 -26.60 -44.29 29.64
N PHE A 428 -25.92 -44.74 28.57
CA PHE A 428 -24.62 -44.36 27.97
C PHE A 428 -24.59 -44.83 26.49
N HIS A 429 -23.72 -44.24 25.67
CA HIS A 429 -23.12 -44.80 24.42
C HIS A 429 -23.95 -45.30 23.19
N PHE A 430 -23.67 -44.61 22.07
CA PHE A 430 -23.21 -45.12 20.76
C PHE A 430 -24.11 -45.78 19.68
N ARG A 431 -23.84 -45.26 18.47
CA ARG A 431 -23.73 -45.88 17.13
C ARG A 431 -24.96 -45.93 16.20
N CYS A 432 -24.68 -45.56 14.96
CA CYS A 432 -25.59 -45.53 13.82
C CYS A 432 -25.71 -46.92 13.17
N VAL A 433 -26.90 -47.21 12.61
CA VAL A 433 -27.08 -48.13 11.47
C VAL A 433 -28.13 -47.50 10.54
N LEU A 434 -27.96 -47.66 9.22
CA LEU A 434 -28.92 -47.27 8.17
C LEU A 434 -29.78 -48.47 7.75
N ALA A 435 -31.09 -48.29 7.58
CA ALA A 435 -31.98 -49.23 6.88
C ALA A 435 -33.22 -48.50 6.31
N HIS A 436 -33.91 -49.13 5.35
CA HIS A 436 -35.00 -48.56 4.54
C HIS A 436 -36.38 -49.21 4.81
N SER A 437 -37.44 -48.58 4.26
CA SER A 437 -38.71 -49.17 3.77
C SER A 437 -39.77 -49.64 4.81
N SER A 438 -41.09 -49.69 4.51
CA SER A 438 -41.97 -48.96 3.55
C SER A 438 -43.47 -49.31 3.78
N VAL A 439 -44.39 -48.67 3.03
CA VAL A 439 -45.83 -49.02 2.81
C VAL A 439 -46.87 -48.65 3.89
N GLY A 440 -48.02 -48.09 3.46
CA GLY A 440 -49.28 -47.99 4.23
C GLY A 440 -50.23 -46.86 3.80
N GLY A 441 -51.37 -47.19 3.15
CA GLY A 441 -52.50 -46.27 2.87
C GLY A 441 -53.72 -46.55 3.80
N PRO A 442 -54.98 -46.09 3.52
CA PRO A 442 -55.54 -45.65 2.22
C PRO A 442 -56.34 -44.30 2.25
N ILE A 443 -57.05 -43.96 1.16
CA ILE A 443 -57.71 -42.64 0.91
C ILE A 443 -59.12 -42.80 0.28
N PRO A 444 -60.15 -42.14 0.83
CA PRO A 444 -61.22 -41.45 0.06
C PRO A 444 -61.55 -40.04 0.68
N ALA A 445 -62.44 -39.17 0.17
CA ALA A 445 -63.31 -39.15 -1.01
C ALA A 445 -63.36 -37.73 -1.66
N GLU A 446 -63.84 -37.65 -2.91
CA GLU A 446 -64.01 -36.43 -3.73
C GLU A 446 -65.50 -36.01 -3.85
N PRO A 447 -65.92 -34.87 -4.49
CA PRO A 447 -65.79 -34.55 -5.94
C PRO A 447 -65.42 -33.05 -6.20
N LEU A 448 -65.33 -32.43 -7.40
CA LEU A 448 -64.98 -32.71 -8.83
C LEU A 448 -64.64 -31.28 -9.45
N ALA A 449 -64.50 -30.93 -10.74
CA ALA A 449 -64.83 -31.52 -12.04
C ALA A 449 -63.99 -30.97 -13.23
N HIS A 450 -64.07 -31.72 -14.34
CA HIS A 450 -63.91 -31.49 -15.81
C HIS A 450 -63.65 -30.08 -16.42
N SER A 451 -62.98 -29.93 -17.58
CA SER A 451 -62.45 -30.88 -18.63
C SER A 451 -61.25 -30.24 -19.39
N ALA A 452 -60.09 -30.90 -19.61
CA ALA A 452 -59.69 -31.81 -20.73
C ALA A 452 -59.44 -31.08 -22.10
N VAL A 453 -58.57 -31.48 -23.07
CA VAL A 453 -58.13 -32.80 -23.62
C VAL A 453 -56.76 -32.70 -24.38
N ASN A 454 -55.81 -33.66 -24.17
CA ASN A 454 -54.74 -34.24 -25.07
C ASN A 454 -53.69 -33.39 -25.87
N VAL A 455 -52.56 -33.94 -26.42
CA VAL A 455 -51.54 -34.98 -26.03
C VAL A 455 -50.31 -34.96 -27.02
N ILE A 456 -49.26 -35.78 -26.80
CA ILE A 456 -48.04 -36.07 -27.64
C ILE A 456 -46.80 -35.13 -27.54
N THR A 457 -45.62 -35.74 -27.47
CA THR A 457 -44.23 -35.22 -27.53
C THR A 457 -43.63 -35.17 -28.94
N PHE A 458 -42.57 -34.37 -29.20
CA PHE A 458 -41.42 -34.81 -30.04
C PHE A 458 -40.20 -33.84 -29.98
N ARG A 459 -38.99 -34.35 -30.25
CA ARG A 459 -37.85 -33.59 -30.81
C ARG A 459 -37.80 -33.80 -32.33
N PRO A 460 -37.16 -32.90 -33.11
CA PRO A 460 -35.97 -33.36 -33.83
C PRO A 460 -34.85 -32.31 -33.99
N ASP A 461 -33.74 -32.76 -34.57
CA ASP A 461 -32.57 -31.99 -35.00
C ASP A 461 -32.73 -31.33 -36.40
N TYR A 462 -31.62 -30.78 -36.91
CA TYR A 462 -31.26 -30.44 -38.32
C TYR A 462 -31.35 -28.98 -38.84
N ARG A 463 -30.14 -28.41 -38.98
CA ARG A 463 -29.50 -27.83 -40.19
C ARG A 463 -30.23 -26.88 -41.17
N CYS A 464 -29.40 -26.02 -41.76
CA CYS A 464 -29.49 -25.38 -43.09
C CYS A 464 -30.20 -24.01 -43.29
N ARG A 465 -29.33 -23.02 -43.54
CA ARG A 465 -29.39 -21.91 -44.53
C ARG A 465 -29.92 -22.31 -45.94
N PRO A 466 -30.12 -21.37 -46.90
CA PRO A 466 -30.32 -19.89 -46.83
C PRO A 466 -31.48 -19.41 -47.77
N SER A 467 -31.36 -18.18 -48.31
CA SER A 467 -32.11 -17.54 -49.42
C SER A 467 -33.49 -16.96 -49.08
N ALA A 468 -33.99 -15.90 -49.74
CA ALA A 468 -33.32 -14.79 -50.46
C ALA A 468 -34.32 -13.62 -50.64
N LEU A 469 -33.80 -12.43 -50.97
CA LEU A 469 -34.47 -11.53 -51.93
C LEU A 469 -33.44 -10.61 -52.61
N GLU A 470 -33.64 -10.39 -53.91
CA GLU A 470 -32.89 -9.46 -54.77
C GLU A 470 -33.73 -8.15 -54.91
N ALA A 471 -33.41 -7.11 -55.69
CA ALA A 471 -32.41 -6.88 -56.74
C ALA A 471 -32.13 -5.36 -56.91
N LEU A 472 -31.42 -4.99 -58.00
CA LEU A 472 -31.24 -3.64 -58.57
C LEU A 472 -30.26 -2.69 -57.82
N CYS A 473 -29.27 -2.05 -58.47
CA CYS A 473 -28.76 -2.27 -59.84
C CYS A 473 -27.31 -1.76 -60.04
N THR A 474 -26.52 -2.46 -60.86
CA THR A 474 -25.43 -2.01 -61.79
C THR A 474 -24.49 -0.82 -61.45
N ALA A 475 -23.18 -0.83 -61.76
CA ALA A 475 -22.40 -1.76 -62.60
C ALA A 475 -20.85 -1.57 -62.51
N ARG A 476 -20.11 -2.65 -62.89
CA ARG A 476 -18.74 -2.69 -63.49
C ARG A 476 -17.53 -2.16 -62.68
N ALA A 477 -16.29 -2.68 -62.82
CA ALA A 477 -15.82 -3.95 -63.39
C ALA A 477 -14.33 -4.27 -63.05
N ASN A 478 -14.03 -5.55 -62.78
CA ASN A 478 -12.86 -6.38 -63.20
C ASN A 478 -11.36 -5.94 -63.12
N ARG A 479 -10.53 -6.98 -62.84
CA ARG A 479 -9.16 -7.29 -63.35
C ARG A 479 -7.87 -6.67 -62.72
N SER A 480 -7.31 -7.45 -61.79
CA SER A 480 -6.04 -8.21 -61.92
C SER A 480 -4.66 -7.58 -62.32
N LYS A 481 -3.64 -7.95 -61.51
CA LYS A 481 -2.21 -8.23 -61.83
C LYS A 481 -1.20 -7.07 -62.11
N ARG A 482 -0.26 -6.95 -61.16
CA ARG A 482 1.23 -6.92 -61.30
C ARG A 482 1.96 -5.92 -62.25
N PHE A 483 2.76 -5.06 -61.60
CA PHE A 483 4.15 -4.62 -61.93
C PHE A 483 4.45 -3.57 -63.03
N THR A 484 5.63 -2.95 -62.84
CA THR A 484 6.49 -2.13 -63.74
C THR A 484 6.36 -0.59 -63.66
N TYR A 485 7.26 0.15 -64.35
CA TYR A 485 7.97 1.36 -63.89
C TYR A 485 7.79 2.62 -64.77
N CYS A 486 8.18 3.81 -64.23
CA CYS A 486 8.37 5.12 -64.90
C CYS A 486 7.08 5.83 -65.43
N ALA A 487 6.99 7.17 -65.56
CA ALA A 487 7.97 8.28 -65.53
C ALA A 487 7.36 9.61 -64.96
N GLU A 488 8.17 10.68 -64.82
CA GLU A 488 7.70 12.06 -64.54
C GLU A 488 6.95 12.70 -65.76
N PRO A 489 6.34 13.89 -65.63
CA PRO A 489 7.13 15.10 -65.93
C PRO A 489 6.95 16.27 -64.93
N ARG A 490 8.00 17.09 -64.79
CA ARG A 490 7.95 18.40 -64.12
C ARG A 490 7.65 19.51 -65.12
N PRO A 491 7.30 20.71 -64.62
CA PRO A 491 8.03 21.89 -65.06
C PRO A 491 8.71 22.66 -63.91
N ARG A 492 10.04 22.78 -64.03
CA ARG A 492 10.84 23.98 -63.69
C ARG A 492 10.63 25.03 -64.83
N PRO A 493 11.08 26.31 -64.81
CA PRO A 493 12.45 26.70 -64.39
C PRO A 493 12.78 28.17 -63.94
N LEU A 494 14.01 28.35 -63.42
CA LEU A 494 14.98 29.48 -63.64
C LEU A 494 14.51 30.95 -63.34
N LEU A 495 15.32 32.02 -63.36
CA LEU A 495 16.77 32.40 -63.54
C LEU A 495 16.97 33.61 -62.53
N ILE A 496 18.08 34.28 -62.20
CA ILE A 496 19.53 34.47 -62.56
C ILE A 496 20.32 34.25 -61.20
N ARG A 497 21.64 34.32 -60.90
CA ARG A 497 22.88 34.98 -61.39
C ARG A 497 22.87 36.53 -61.24
N GLU A 498 23.96 37.28 -61.01
CA GLU A 498 25.39 36.97 -60.83
C GLU A 498 26.16 38.10 -60.06
N SER A 499 27.32 37.77 -59.48
CA SER A 499 28.62 38.51 -59.40
C SER A 499 28.82 39.88 -58.71
N ASP A 500 29.73 39.88 -57.72
CA ASP A 500 31.00 40.67 -57.56
C ASP A 500 31.09 42.21 -57.64
N ALA A 501 31.85 42.78 -56.68
CA ALA A 501 32.72 44.00 -56.67
C ALA A 501 32.61 44.83 -55.35
N PRO A 502 33.56 45.74 -55.02
CA PRO A 502 34.99 45.47 -54.80
C PRO A 502 35.52 46.13 -53.48
N GLU A 503 36.85 46.22 -53.32
CA GLU A 503 37.58 46.74 -52.14
C GLU A 503 37.75 48.29 -52.06
N THR A 504 38.48 48.75 -51.03
CA THR A 504 39.32 49.97 -50.90
C THR A 504 38.75 51.17 -50.06
N PRO A 505 39.53 52.24 -49.73
CA PRO A 505 40.49 52.22 -48.60
C PRO A 505 40.53 53.50 -47.71
N SER A 506 41.14 53.43 -46.50
CA SER A 506 41.74 54.58 -45.77
C SER A 506 42.55 54.08 -44.55
N THR A 507 43.89 54.11 -44.48
CA THR A 507 44.85 55.22 -44.27
C THR A 507 44.85 55.94 -42.90
N ALA A 508 45.49 55.28 -41.91
CA ALA A 508 46.56 55.78 -41.02
C ALA A 508 46.40 57.04 -40.12
N ILE A 509 46.62 56.85 -38.81
CA ILE A 509 47.36 57.78 -37.91
C ILE A 509 48.30 56.96 -36.97
N PRO A 510 49.61 57.29 -36.86
CA PRO A 510 50.59 56.71 -35.91
C PRO A 510 51.08 57.73 -34.83
N PRO A 511 52.13 57.51 -33.99
CA PRO A 511 52.52 56.31 -33.20
C PRO A 511 53.00 56.57 -31.72
N GLY A 512 52.80 55.60 -30.81
CA GLY A 512 53.60 55.36 -29.56
C GLY A 512 53.62 56.49 -28.50
N PRO A 513 54.55 56.46 -27.50
CA PRO A 513 55.39 55.37 -26.95
C PRO A 513 55.26 55.28 -25.38
N PRO A 514 56.20 54.71 -24.59
CA PRO A 514 56.91 53.42 -24.63
C PRO A 514 56.56 52.50 -23.41
N ALA A 515 57.21 51.32 -23.31
CA ALA A 515 57.13 50.42 -22.15
C ALA A 515 58.04 50.85 -20.97
N PRO A 516 57.97 50.14 -19.82
CA PRO A 516 59.11 49.26 -19.53
C PRO A 516 58.77 47.87 -18.94
N ARG A 517 59.34 46.86 -19.60
CA ARG A 517 60.02 45.67 -19.03
C ARG A 517 59.35 44.87 -17.90
N SER A 518 58.78 43.74 -18.29
CA SER A 518 58.78 42.53 -17.47
C SER A 518 60.22 42.08 -17.14
N VAL A 519 60.40 41.48 -15.96
CA VAL A 519 61.55 40.62 -15.63
C VAL A 519 61.04 39.18 -15.63
N SER A 520 61.82 38.25 -16.20
CA SER A 520 61.45 36.85 -16.37
C SER A 520 61.91 35.96 -15.21
N THR A 521 61.11 34.96 -14.89
CA THR A 521 61.54 33.70 -14.26
C THR A 521 60.60 32.58 -14.74
N PRO A 522 61.09 31.34 -14.90
CA PRO A 522 60.37 30.29 -15.62
C PRO A 522 59.27 29.62 -14.78
N ALA A 523 58.32 28.98 -15.47
CA ALA A 523 57.24 28.24 -14.82
C ALA A 523 57.74 26.94 -14.15
N PRO A 524 57.28 26.61 -12.93
CA PRO A 524 57.34 25.25 -12.42
C PRO A 524 56.29 24.37 -13.12
N SER A 525 56.59 23.10 -13.32
CA SER A 525 55.65 22.12 -13.88
C SER A 525 54.43 21.91 -12.97
N PRO A 526 53.24 21.59 -13.52
CA PRO A 526 52.05 21.33 -12.71
C PRO A 526 52.19 20.01 -11.94
N LEU A 527 52.57 20.10 -10.67
CA LEU A 527 52.44 18.99 -9.71
C LEU A 527 50.95 18.74 -9.39
N LEU A 528 50.65 17.52 -8.93
CA LEU A 528 49.28 17.08 -8.65
C LEU A 528 48.61 17.98 -7.61
N LEU A 529 47.48 18.58 -7.98
CA LEU A 529 46.50 19.10 -7.02
C LEU A 529 45.77 17.91 -6.40
N SER A 530 45.65 17.87 -5.08
CA SER A 530 44.87 16.85 -4.38
C SER A 530 43.38 16.94 -4.73
N ASN A 531 42.72 15.78 -4.91
CA ASN A 531 41.32 15.68 -5.34
C ASN A 531 40.36 16.50 -4.45
N GLU A 532 40.64 16.55 -3.14
CA GLU A 532 39.88 17.37 -2.16
C GLU A 532 39.75 18.83 -2.59
N SER A 533 40.83 19.46 -3.06
CA SER A 533 40.84 20.89 -3.40
C SER A 533 39.95 21.25 -4.60
N ALA A 534 39.64 20.26 -5.46
CA ALA A 534 38.69 20.39 -6.55
C ALA A 534 37.25 20.09 -6.10
N ALA A 535 37.04 19.01 -5.33
CA ALA A 535 35.74 18.64 -4.78
C ALA A 535 35.15 19.75 -3.89
N HIS A 536 35.96 20.28 -2.97
CA HIS A 536 35.55 21.36 -2.07
C HIS A 536 35.09 22.61 -2.83
N ARG A 537 35.75 22.96 -3.94
CA ARG A 537 35.39 24.12 -4.78
C ARG A 537 34.14 23.88 -5.62
N PHE A 538 33.88 22.64 -6.06
CA PHE A 538 32.71 22.34 -6.88
C PHE A 538 31.39 22.41 -6.08
N LEU A 539 31.43 22.01 -4.81
CA LEU A 539 30.28 21.99 -3.90
C LEU A 539 30.14 23.26 -3.04
N GLN A 540 31.08 24.22 -3.15
CA GLN A 540 31.01 25.54 -2.50
C GLN A 540 30.27 26.62 -3.31
N ILE A 541 29.76 26.31 -4.51
CA ILE A 541 28.70 27.13 -5.12
C ILE A 541 27.52 27.10 -4.14
N PRO A 542 27.02 28.25 -3.64
CA PRO A 542 26.66 28.35 -2.23
C PRO A 542 25.30 27.69 -1.90
N HIS A 543 25.36 26.39 -1.62
CA HIS A 543 24.28 25.57 -1.08
C HIS A 543 23.56 26.28 0.07
N SER A 544 24.31 26.83 1.03
CA SER A 544 23.80 27.57 2.20
C SER A 544 23.18 28.95 1.91
N VAL A 545 23.24 29.46 0.67
CA VAL A 545 22.62 30.73 0.25
C VAL A 545 21.42 30.49 -0.69
N LEU A 546 21.41 29.35 -1.40
CA LEU A 546 20.34 28.98 -2.32
C LEU A 546 19.29 28.03 -1.72
N PHE A 547 19.71 27.16 -0.79
CA PHE A 547 18.94 26.03 -0.29
C PHE A 547 19.10 25.89 1.24
N PRO A 548 18.23 26.52 2.05
CA PRO A 548 18.18 26.25 3.49
C PRO A 548 17.84 24.77 3.72
N GLY A 549 18.43 24.18 4.77
CA GLY A 549 18.38 22.74 5.01
C GLY A 549 16.96 22.18 5.12
N PHE A 550 16.68 21.16 4.32
CA PHE A 550 15.47 20.34 4.44
C PHE A 550 15.67 19.23 5.49
N GLU A 551 14.59 18.57 5.89
CA GLU A 551 14.68 17.33 6.69
C GLU A 551 15.52 16.28 5.95
N LEU A 552 16.28 15.46 6.71
CA LEU A 552 17.11 14.42 6.11
C LEU A 552 16.23 13.46 5.28
N PRO A 553 16.63 13.15 4.03
CA PRO A 553 15.82 12.30 3.17
C PRO A 553 15.64 10.91 3.79
N ASN A 554 14.41 10.40 3.73
CA ASN A 554 14.04 9.04 4.15
C ASN A 554 15.11 8.02 3.74
N LEU A 555 15.48 7.12 4.66
CA LEU A 555 16.50 6.10 4.40
C LEU A 555 16.19 5.36 3.09
N ARG A 556 17.16 5.46 2.19
CA ARG A 556 17.39 4.58 1.05
C ARG A 556 18.57 3.66 1.43
N PRO A 557 18.83 2.58 0.67
CA PRO A 557 18.05 2.08 -0.46
C PRO A 557 16.73 1.42 -0.02
N ASN A 558 15.76 1.32 -0.93
CA ASN A 558 14.68 0.31 -0.81
C ASN A 558 15.16 -1.07 -1.32
N THR A 559 16.34 -1.12 -1.92
CA THR A 559 16.98 -2.28 -2.55
C THR A 559 18.15 -2.79 -1.70
N ASP A 560 17.94 -3.90 -1.00
CA ASP A 560 18.99 -4.72 -0.37
C ASP A 560 20.10 -5.10 -1.40
N PRO A 561 21.41 -4.91 -1.12
CA PRO A 561 22.52 -5.29 -2.01
C PRO A 561 22.75 -6.80 -2.20
N ARG A 562 22.18 -7.67 -1.36
CA ARG A 562 22.17 -9.14 -1.48
C ARG A 562 23.54 -9.73 -1.83
N ALA A 563 23.71 -10.33 -3.01
CA ALA A 563 24.99 -10.90 -3.48
C ALA A 563 26.16 -9.89 -3.60
N ASN A 564 25.89 -8.59 -3.50
CA ASN A 564 26.91 -7.52 -3.51
C ASN A 564 27.13 -6.89 -2.13
N SER A 565 26.49 -7.40 -1.06
CA SER A 565 26.66 -6.88 0.30
C SER A 565 28.09 -7.10 0.81
N ALA A 566 28.76 -6.01 1.19
CA ALA A 566 30.14 -6.05 1.69
C ALA A 566 30.22 -6.79 3.05
N LEU A 567 30.83 -7.98 3.05
CA LEU A 567 31.23 -8.66 4.28
C LEU A 567 32.47 -7.97 4.90
N PRO A 568 32.63 -7.96 6.24
CA PRO A 568 33.77 -7.35 6.92
C PRO A 568 35.10 -8.14 6.77
N VAL A 569 35.17 -9.05 5.81
CA VAL A 569 36.40 -9.75 5.43
C VAL A 569 37.10 -8.90 4.38
N SER A 570 38.25 -8.32 4.73
CA SER A 570 39.10 -7.62 3.75
C SER A 570 39.32 -8.55 2.54
N PRO A 571 39.10 -8.08 1.29
CA PRO A 571 39.26 -8.95 0.13
C PRO A 571 40.68 -9.54 0.12
N PRO A 572 40.85 -10.83 -0.22
CA PRO A 572 42.18 -11.43 -0.25
C PRO A 572 43.08 -10.59 -1.16
N SER A 573 44.35 -10.42 -0.77
CA SER A 573 45.30 -9.44 -1.32
C SER A 573 45.75 -9.71 -2.78
N SER A 574 44.97 -10.51 -3.50
CA SER A 574 45.09 -10.90 -4.90
C SER A 574 43.81 -10.61 -5.70
N THR A 575 42.81 -9.94 -5.11
CA THR A 575 41.54 -9.61 -5.78
C THR A 575 41.81 -8.47 -6.78
N PRO A 576 41.69 -8.71 -8.11
CA PRO A 576 42.03 -7.70 -9.10
C PRO A 576 41.08 -6.50 -9.04
N SER A 577 41.63 -5.31 -9.29
CA SER A 577 40.84 -4.09 -9.46
C SER A 577 40.28 -4.01 -10.89
N VAL A 578 39.06 -3.50 -11.01
CA VAL A 578 38.41 -3.28 -12.31
C VAL A 578 38.62 -1.84 -12.80
N SER A 579 38.48 -1.63 -14.11
CA SER A 579 38.43 -0.29 -14.70
C SER A 579 36.99 0.15 -14.86
N THR A 580 36.67 1.39 -14.47
CA THR A 580 35.32 1.96 -14.57
C THR A 580 35.37 3.49 -14.75
N PRO A 581 34.41 4.11 -15.44
CA PRO A 581 34.27 5.57 -15.44
C PRO A 581 33.85 6.14 -14.08
N LEU A 582 33.26 5.33 -13.18
CA LEU A 582 32.81 5.75 -11.85
C LEU A 582 34.00 6.18 -10.98
N ARG A 583 33.88 7.33 -10.32
CA ARG A 583 35.00 7.92 -9.55
C ARG A 583 34.83 7.60 -8.06
N ARG A 584 35.52 6.56 -7.57
CA ARG A 584 35.49 6.06 -6.17
C ARG A 584 35.43 7.20 -5.14
N ASP A 585 36.44 8.07 -5.11
CA ASP A 585 36.56 9.21 -4.18
C ASP A 585 35.34 10.15 -4.20
N ALA A 586 34.69 10.32 -5.35
CA ALA A 586 33.54 11.20 -5.52
C ALA A 586 32.26 10.58 -4.92
N TRP A 587 32.07 9.27 -5.10
CA TRP A 587 30.98 8.54 -4.44
C TRP A 587 31.19 8.46 -2.93
N GLU A 588 32.42 8.17 -2.49
CA GLU A 588 32.77 8.13 -1.06
C GLU A 588 32.57 9.49 -0.38
N PHE A 589 32.94 10.59 -1.06
CA PHE A 589 32.68 11.96 -0.58
C PHE A 589 31.18 12.27 -0.52
N CYS A 590 30.42 12.04 -1.60
CA CYS A 590 29.00 12.39 -1.67
C CYS A 590 28.11 11.50 -0.79
N LEU A 591 28.57 10.30 -0.41
CA LEU A 591 27.89 9.38 0.51
C LEU A 591 28.54 9.34 1.90
N ARG A 592 29.40 10.30 2.25
CA ARG A 592 30.11 10.32 3.54
C ARG A 592 29.15 10.39 4.73
N ASP A 593 28.08 11.19 4.60
CA ASP A 593 27.05 11.45 5.62
C ASP A 593 25.81 10.51 5.45
N TYR A 594 25.95 9.42 4.67
CA TYR A 594 24.87 8.44 4.44
C TYR A 594 24.68 7.54 5.68
N PRO A 595 23.45 7.32 6.18
CA PRO A 595 23.24 6.57 7.43
C PRO A 595 23.68 5.10 7.39
N ASP A 596 23.33 4.37 6.33
CA ASP A 596 23.77 2.97 6.16
C ASP A 596 25.13 2.92 5.47
N ARG A 597 26.18 2.77 6.28
CA ARG A 597 27.54 2.57 5.77
C ARG A 597 27.74 1.26 5.03
N SER A 598 27.01 0.19 5.36
CA SER A 598 27.17 -1.11 4.69
C SER A 598 26.75 -1.05 3.23
N PHE A 599 25.70 -0.30 2.90
CA PHE A 599 25.32 0.02 1.53
C PHE A 599 26.38 0.83 0.79
N VAL A 600 26.93 1.89 1.40
CA VAL A 600 27.99 2.71 0.77
C VAL A 600 29.24 1.88 0.49
N ASP A 601 29.68 1.09 1.47
CA ASP A 601 30.87 0.26 1.37
C ASP A 601 30.66 -0.86 0.32
N SER A 602 29.43 -1.35 0.14
CA SER A 602 29.05 -2.25 -0.96
C SER A 602 29.14 -1.58 -2.35
N LEU A 603 28.69 -0.33 -2.49
CA LEU A 603 28.82 0.42 -3.75
C LEU A 603 30.29 0.70 -4.09
N LEU A 604 31.10 1.07 -3.10
CA LEU A 604 32.54 1.27 -3.29
C LEU A 604 33.25 -0.04 -3.66
N HIS A 605 32.87 -1.17 -3.05
CA HIS A 605 33.36 -2.49 -3.45
C HIS A 605 33.03 -2.84 -4.91
N ILE A 606 31.82 -2.52 -5.38
CA ILE A 606 31.43 -2.71 -6.80
C ILE A 606 32.28 -1.81 -7.72
N ILE A 607 32.59 -0.57 -7.33
CA ILE A 607 33.45 0.34 -8.10
C ILE A 607 34.87 -0.23 -8.20
N ASP A 608 35.44 -0.72 -7.09
CA ASP A 608 36.84 -1.14 -7.01
C ASP A 608 37.09 -2.56 -7.58
N HIS A 609 36.14 -3.49 -7.43
CA HIS A 609 36.31 -4.92 -7.78
C HIS A 609 35.26 -5.49 -8.75
N GLY A 610 34.21 -4.74 -9.07
CA GLY A 610 33.10 -5.18 -9.93
C GLY A 610 31.99 -5.90 -9.18
N CYS A 611 30.80 -5.92 -9.77
CA CYS A 611 29.62 -6.54 -9.16
C CYS A 611 29.59 -8.07 -9.27
N ASP A 612 28.96 -8.71 -8.29
CA ASP A 612 28.44 -10.08 -8.37
C ASP A 612 27.12 -10.06 -9.17
N ILE A 613 27.03 -10.88 -10.23
CA ILE A 613 25.81 -10.96 -11.05
C ILE A 613 24.71 -11.85 -10.44
N GLY A 614 24.92 -12.44 -9.26
CA GLY A 614 24.00 -13.35 -8.58
C GLY A 614 23.99 -14.78 -9.11
N PHE A 615 25.02 -15.19 -9.86
CA PHE A 615 25.04 -16.51 -10.51
C PHE A 615 25.46 -17.64 -9.56
N THR A 616 24.51 -18.53 -9.28
CA THR A 616 24.62 -19.68 -8.36
C THR A 616 24.73 -21.03 -9.07
N GLY A 617 24.64 -21.05 -10.41
CA GLY A 617 24.71 -22.28 -11.21
C GLY A 617 26.14 -22.86 -11.37
N PRO A 618 26.29 -24.01 -12.06
CA PRO A 618 27.58 -24.66 -12.27
C PRO A 618 28.57 -23.78 -13.07
N ARG A 619 29.75 -23.53 -12.48
CA ARG A 619 30.81 -22.65 -13.03
C ARG A 619 31.94 -23.36 -13.76
N ASP A 620 31.94 -24.68 -13.74
CA ASP A 620 32.84 -25.60 -14.45
C ASP A 620 32.41 -25.88 -15.90
N VAL A 621 31.12 -25.68 -16.20
CA VAL A 621 30.53 -25.96 -17.53
C VAL A 621 30.90 -24.89 -18.56
N SER A 622 31.77 -25.28 -19.50
CA SER A 622 32.04 -24.57 -20.76
C SER A 622 30.90 -24.75 -21.77
N GLN A 623 30.60 -23.74 -22.59
CA GLN A 623 29.47 -23.76 -23.53
C GLN A 623 29.76 -22.96 -24.81
N THR A 624 29.45 -23.52 -25.97
CA THR A 624 29.46 -22.81 -27.26
C THR A 624 28.07 -22.77 -27.91
N CYS A 625 27.86 -21.85 -28.86
CA CYS A 625 26.55 -21.62 -29.48
C CYS A 625 26.65 -21.17 -30.94
N ILE A 626 25.55 -21.29 -31.68
CA ILE A 626 25.36 -20.61 -32.97
C ILE A 626 24.48 -19.36 -32.73
N ASN A 627 24.87 -18.22 -33.32
CA ASN A 627 24.10 -16.98 -33.21
C ASN A 627 22.72 -17.11 -33.87
N LEU A 628 21.78 -16.28 -33.39
CA LEU A 628 20.43 -16.20 -33.96
C LEU A 628 20.48 -15.67 -35.39
N ARG A 629 19.59 -16.18 -36.24
CA ARG A 629 19.49 -15.80 -37.65
C ARG A 629 19.48 -14.29 -37.90
N SER A 630 18.82 -13.51 -37.03
CA SER A 630 18.73 -12.05 -37.20
C SER A 630 20.06 -11.30 -36.98
N ALA A 631 21.06 -11.91 -36.34
CA ALA A 631 22.42 -11.35 -36.32
C ALA A 631 23.05 -11.40 -37.72
N PHE A 632 22.86 -12.50 -38.45
CA PHE A 632 23.37 -12.66 -39.82
C PHE A 632 22.56 -11.88 -40.86
N GLU A 633 21.28 -11.60 -40.60
CA GLU A 633 20.43 -10.72 -41.44
C GLU A 633 20.74 -9.23 -41.22
N HIS A 634 21.41 -8.85 -40.13
CA HIS A 634 21.82 -7.48 -39.81
C HIS A 634 23.28 -7.41 -39.33
N PRO A 635 24.26 -7.84 -40.15
CA PRO A 635 25.62 -8.11 -39.69
C PRO A 635 26.42 -6.83 -39.37
N GLU A 636 26.10 -5.71 -40.01
CA GLU A 636 26.69 -4.39 -39.74
C GLU A 636 26.33 -3.94 -38.33
N ALA A 637 25.04 -3.95 -37.96
CA ALA A 637 24.56 -3.53 -36.64
C ALA A 637 25.15 -4.33 -35.46
N VAL A 638 25.61 -5.57 -35.68
CA VAL A 638 26.37 -6.34 -34.68
C VAL A 638 27.85 -5.93 -34.69
N THR A 639 28.45 -5.78 -35.87
CA THR A 639 29.87 -5.42 -36.04
C THR A 639 30.16 -4.02 -35.48
N ASP A 640 29.32 -3.03 -35.80
CA ASP A 640 29.44 -1.64 -35.34
C ASP A 640 29.23 -1.51 -33.83
N SER A 641 28.29 -2.29 -33.29
CA SER A 641 28.01 -2.36 -31.86
C SER A 641 29.20 -2.93 -31.06
N ILE A 642 29.81 -4.00 -31.56
CA ILE A 642 31.05 -4.58 -31.01
C ILE A 642 32.21 -3.58 -31.12
N ALA A 643 32.42 -2.96 -32.28
CA ALA A 643 33.46 -1.94 -32.47
C ALA A 643 33.29 -0.76 -31.50
N ALA A 644 32.06 -0.32 -31.26
CA ALA A 644 31.75 0.73 -30.30
C ALA A 644 31.99 0.31 -28.83
N GLN A 645 31.75 -0.95 -28.45
CA GLN A 645 32.08 -1.41 -27.09
C GLN A 645 33.59 -1.58 -26.89
N LEU A 646 34.31 -2.08 -27.90
CA LEU A 646 35.78 -2.15 -27.89
C LEU A 646 36.41 -0.75 -27.77
N SER A 647 35.98 0.19 -28.60
CA SER A 647 36.45 1.59 -28.56
C SER A 647 36.09 2.32 -27.27
N ALA A 648 35.11 1.82 -26.50
CA ALA A 648 34.74 2.35 -25.18
C ALA A 648 35.43 1.61 -24.02
N GLY A 649 36.31 0.63 -24.29
CA GLY A 649 36.96 -0.19 -23.27
C GLY A 649 36.02 -1.14 -22.50
N ARG A 650 34.82 -1.39 -23.02
CA ARG A 650 33.74 -2.14 -22.33
C ARG A 650 33.72 -3.64 -22.63
N LEU A 651 34.55 -4.08 -23.57
CA LEU A 651 34.55 -5.44 -24.11
C LEU A 651 35.99 -5.96 -24.21
N ALA A 652 36.22 -7.18 -23.72
CA ALA A 652 37.49 -7.88 -23.89
C ALA A 652 37.46 -8.73 -25.17
N GLY A 653 38.58 -8.75 -25.91
CA GLY A 653 38.75 -9.42 -27.20
C GLY A 653 39.20 -8.46 -28.31
N PRO A 654 39.21 -8.89 -29.59
CA PRO A 654 38.86 -10.23 -30.07
C PRO A 654 39.86 -11.30 -29.63
N TYR A 655 39.35 -12.46 -29.22
CA TYR A 655 40.15 -13.67 -29.00
C TYR A 655 39.85 -14.71 -30.08
N THR A 656 40.88 -15.48 -30.49
CA THR A 656 40.71 -16.63 -31.40
C THR A 656 40.21 -17.87 -30.67
N GLU A 657 40.58 -18.03 -29.40
CA GLU A 657 40.16 -19.11 -28.50
C GLU A 657 39.73 -18.49 -27.15
N PRO A 658 38.89 -19.15 -26.34
CA PRO A 658 38.45 -18.58 -25.06
C PRO A 658 39.63 -18.43 -24.07
N PRO A 659 39.82 -17.26 -23.43
CA PRO A 659 40.84 -17.07 -22.40
C PRO A 659 40.46 -17.73 -21.05
N PHE A 660 39.29 -18.36 -20.97
CA PHE A 660 38.78 -19.08 -19.81
C PHE A 660 38.36 -20.49 -20.22
N PRO A 661 38.79 -21.57 -19.54
CA PRO A 661 38.43 -22.94 -19.92
C PRO A 661 36.92 -23.22 -19.77
N ASN A 662 36.29 -22.55 -18.81
CA ASN A 662 34.87 -22.61 -18.47
C ASN A 662 34.02 -21.52 -19.15
N ALA A 663 34.49 -20.96 -20.27
CA ALA A 663 33.76 -19.90 -20.99
C ALA A 663 32.36 -20.35 -21.45
N ARG A 664 31.34 -19.56 -21.13
CA ARG A 664 29.97 -19.70 -21.64
C ARG A 664 29.71 -18.66 -22.72
N ILE A 665 29.63 -19.12 -23.97
CA ILE A 665 29.30 -18.31 -25.13
C ILE A 665 27.77 -18.34 -25.31
N SER A 666 27.15 -17.16 -25.35
CA SER A 666 25.70 -16.97 -25.50
C SER A 666 25.34 -16.40 -26.89
N PRO A 667 24.20 -16.80 -27.49
CA PRO A 667 23.84 -16.37 -28.84
C PRO A 667 23.62 -14.86 -28.96
N LEU A 668 24.21 -14.24 -29.97
CA LEU A 668 23.84 -12.90 -30.42
C LEU A 668 22.61 -12.93 -31.33
N GLY A 669 21.84 -11.85 -31.31
CA GLY A 669 20.78 -11.56 -32.27
C GLY A 669 20.67 -10.07 -32.56
N VAL A 670 19.73 -9.68 -33.43
CA VAL A 670 19.31 -8.29 -33.61
C VAL A 670 17.78 -8.18 -33.49
N ALA A 671 17.33 -7.14 -32.78
CA ALA A 671 15.94 -6.70 -32.71
C ALA A 671 15.76 -5.39 -33.49
N ILE A 672 14.64 -5.28 -34.22
CA ILE A 672 14.24 -4.03 -34.89
C ILE A 672 13.23 -3.30 -33.99
N ARG A 673 13.52 -2.05 -33.58
CA ARG A 673 12.55 -1.22 -32.83
C ARG A 673 11.41 -0.79 -33.76
N LYS A 674 10.29 -1.53 -33.72
CA LYS A 674 9.13 -1.44 -34.65
C LYS A 674 8.72 -0.02 -35.12
N ARG A 675 8.79 1.01 -34.26
CA ARG A 675 8.40 2.39 -34.60
C ARG A 675 9.48 3.25 -35.25
N SER A 676 10.77 2.97 -35.02
CA SER A 676 11.87 3.88 -35.42
C SER A 676 12.95 3.21 -36.28
N GLY A 677 12.71 1.98 -36.76
CA GLY A 677 13.67 1.16 -37.52
C GLY A 677 14.95 0.76 -36.77
N LYS A 678 15.29 1.41 -35.66
CA LYS A 678 16.59 1.27 -34.99
C LYS A 678 16.84 -0.18 -34.57
N LEU A 679 17.89 -0.72 -35.16
CA LEU A 679 18.45 -2.02 -34.82
C LEU A 679 19.09 -1.95 -33.42
N ARG A 680 18.96 -3.03 -32.66
CA ARG A 680 19.66 -3.25 -31.38
C ARG A 680 20.19 -4.68 -31.34
N GLN A 681 21.44 -4.85 -30.97
CA GLN A 681 22.00 -6.16 -30.62
C GLN A 681 21.23 -6.76 -29.42
N ILE A 682 21.05 -8.08 -29.44
CA ILE A 682 20.50 -8.89 -28.36
C ILE A 682 21.60 -9.85 -27.91
N HIS A 683 21.74 -10.05 -26.60
CA HIS A 683 22.58 -11.09 -26.02
C HIS A 683 21.65 -12.09 -25.33
N HIS A 684 21.54 -13.32 -25.85
CA HIS A 684 20.52 -14.29 -25.42
C HIS A 684 20.96 -15.08 -24.18
N LEU A 685 21.16 -14.39 -23.06
CA LEU A 685 21.58 -14.96 -21.76
C LEU A 685 20.57 -15.94 -21.13
N SER A 686 19.38 -16.07 -21.71
CA SER A 686 18.37 -17.12 -21.44
C SER A 686 18.49 -18.34 -22.37
N TRP A 687 19.70 -18.67 -22.88
CA TRP A 687 19.97 -19.88 -23.67
C TRP A 687 21.19 -20.65 -23.12
N PRO A 688 21.17 -22.00 -23.14
CA PRO A 688 20.02 -22.86 -23.41
C PRO A 688 19.06 -22.87 -22.21
N HIS A 689 17.75 -22.89 -22.50
CA HIS A 689 16.73 -22.76 -21.45
C HIS A 689 16.75 -23.95 -20.48
N GLY A 690 16.77 -23.66 -19.19
CA GLY A 690 16.90 -24.61 -18.08
C GLY A 690 18.33 -24.74 -17.54
N SER A 691 19.33 -24.10 -18.15
CA SER A 691 20.72 -24.11 -17.67
C SER A 691 21.56 -22.89 -18.11
N SER A 692 20.91 -21.83 -18.59
CA SER A 692 21.56 -20.61 -19.06
C SER A 692 22.14 -19.76 -17.93
N VAL A 693 22.80 -18.65 -18.28
CA VAL A 693 23.27 -17.65 -17.30
C VAL A 693 22.09 -17.11 -16.48
N ASN A 694 21.01 -16.67 -17.15
CA ASN A 694 19.81 -16.17 -16.47
C ASN A 694 19.04 -17.23 -15.68
N ASP A 695 19.07 -18.51 -16.09
CA ASP A 695 18.43 -19.59 -15.31
C ASP A 695 19.18 -19.89 -14.00
N GLY A 696 20.50 -19.59 -13.94
CA GLY A 696 21.33 -19.73 -12.74
C GLY A 696 21.38 -18.50 -11.82
N ILE A 697 20.61 -17.44 -12.11
CA ILE A 697 20.47 -16.25 -11.27
C ILE A 697 19.09 -16.30 -10.59
N PRO A 698 19.00 -16.38 -9.24
CA PRO A 698 17.73 -16.46 -8.52
C PRO A 698 16.80 -15.26 -8.75
N ASP A 699 15.51 -15.47 -8.47
CA ASP A 699 14.48 -14.43 -8.53
C ASP A 699 14.72 -13.30 -7.50
N SER A 700 15.38 -13.60 -6.37
CA SER A 700 15.81 -12.60 -5.38
C SER A 700 16.73 -11.55 -6.01
N GLU A 701 17.78 -11.99 -6.72
CA GLU A 701 18.83 -11.18 -7.34
C GLU A 701 18.37 -10.39 -8.59
N ALA A 702 17.06 -10.34 -8.84
CA ALA A 702 16.44 -9.57 -9.91
C ALA A 702 15.20 -8.78 -9.45
N SER A 703 14.83 -8.86 -8.17
CA SER A 703 13.63 -8.24 -7.63
C SER A 703 13.84 -6.76 -7.25
N ILE A 704 12.94 -5.88 -7.74
CA ILE A 704 12.99 -4.43 -7.57
C ILE A 704 11.54 -3.92 -7.40
N THR A 705 11.32 -2.98 -6.48
CA THR A 705 10.02 -2.34 -6.26
C THR A 705 10.02 -0.92 -6.83
N TYR A 706 9.20 -0.67 -7.85
CA TYR A 706 9.06 0.65 -8.47
C TYR A 706 7.77 1.35 -8.03
N ASP A 707 7.88 2.66 -7.82
CA ASP A 707 6.86 3.47 -7.16
C ASP A 707 6.34 4.63 -8.04
N MET A 708 6.88 4.82 -9.25
CA MET A 708 7.02 6.15 -9.83
C MET A 708 5.73 6.82 -10.33
N LEU A 709 5.16 6.43 -11.49
CA LEU A 709 4.19 7.28 -12.21
C LEU A 709 3.00 7.75 -11.35
N ALA A 710 2.41 6.87 -10.54
CA ALA A 710 1.31 7.24 -9.65
C ALA A 710 1.76 8.24 -8.58
N LYS A 711 2.87 7.98 -7.88
CA LYS A 711 3.40 8.90 -6.87
C LYS A 711 3.88 10.21 -7.49
N SER A 712 4.49 10.22 -8.68
CA SER A 712 4.84 11.45 -9.40
C SER A 712 3.62 12.31 -9.75
N ILE A 713 2.48 11.69 -10.07
CA ILE A 713 1.20 12.38 -10.29
C ILE A 713 0.65 12.93 -8.98
N ASP A 714 0.77 12.18 -7.88
CA ASP A 714 0.32 12.62 -6.56
C ASP A 714 1.23 13.72 -5.96
N ASP A 715 2.55 13.64 -6.13
CA ASP A 715 3.54 14.67 -5.78
C ASP A 715 3.27 15.96 -6.57
N LEU A 716 2.99 15.85 -7.88
CA LEU A 716 2.64 17.00 -8.71
C LEU A 716 1.31 17.61 -8.28
N ARG A 717 0.32 16.80 -7.86
CA ARG A 717 -0.94 17.28 -7.27
C ARG A 717 -0.70 18.05 -5.97
N VAL A 718 0.14 17.52 -5.08
CA VAL A 718 0.49 18.14 -3.78
C VAL A 718 1.30 19.43 -3.97
N SER A 719 2.21 19.46 -4.96
CA SER A 719 2.98 20.64 -5.33
C SER A 719 2.09 21.72 -5.96
N GLY A 720 1.13 21.32 -6.80
CA GLY A 720 0.06 22.19 -7.30
C GLY A 720 0.33 22.90 -8.63
N PRO A 721 -0.60 23.75 -9.10
CA PRO A 721 -0.53 24.39 -10.42
C PRO A 721 0.68 25.30 -10.58
N GLY A 722 1.35 25.23 -11.74
CA GLY A 722 2.56 26.00 -12.05
C GLY A 722 3.86 25.39 -11.54
N SER A 723 3.82 24.19 -10.94
CA SER A 723 5.03 23.48 -10.49
C SER A 723 6.02 23.29 -11.64
N LEU A 724 7.27 23.72 -11.45
CA LEU A 724 8.34 23.49 -12.41
C LEU A 724 8.85 22.05 -12.27
N MET A 725 9.06 21.37 -13.39
CA MET A 725 9.58 20.01 -13.45
C MET A 725 10.90 19.96 -14.22
N ILE A 726 11.80 19.09 -13.78
CA ILE A 726 13.04 18.75 -14.51
C ILE A 726 13.05 17.23 -14.68
N LYS A 727 13.32 16.78 -15.90
CA LYS A 727 13.56 15.37 -16.19
C LYS A 727 14.99 15.18 -16.70
N PHE A 728 15.64 14.10 -16.30
CA PHE A 728 16.89 13.65 -16.93
C PHE A 728 16.96 12.14 -17.08
N ASP A 729 17.91 11.70 -17.89
CA ASP A 729 18.15 10.31 -18.25
C ASP A 729 19.65 10.03 -18.19
N LEU A 730 20.04 8.93 -17.54
CA LEU A 730 21.45 8.52 -17.47
C LEU A 730 21.88 7.83 -18.77
N GLU A 731 22.81 8.43 -19.51
CA GLU A 731 23.31 7.82 -20.73
C GLU A 731 23.96 6.47 -20.43
N ALA A 732 23.59 5.45 -21.21
CA ALA A 732 24.17 4.10 -21.17
C ALA A 732 24.11 3.36 -19.82
N ALA A 733 23.50 3.92 -18.77
CA ALA A 733 23.10 3.29 -17.50
C ALA A 733 24.00 2.12 -17.05
N PHE A 734 23.55 0.88 -17.29
CA PHE A 734 24.23 -0.38 -16.96
C PHE A 734 25.71 -0.43 -17.37
N ARG A 735 26.09 0.21 -18.49
CA ARG A 735 27.47 0.27 -19.02
C ARG A 735 28.45 1.16 -18.24
N HIS A 736 28.07 1.58 -17.03
CA HIS A 736 28.94 2.21 -16.04
C HIS A 736 29.34 1.24 -14.91
N ILE A 737 28.59 0.15 -14.69
CA ILE A 737 28.83 -0.78 -13.59
C ILE A 737 29.73 -1.92 -14.08
N PRO A 738 30.97 -2.05 -13.58
CA PRO A 738 31.88 -3.12 -13.99
C PRO A 738 31.46 -4.47 -13.40
N ILE A 739 31.80 -5.56 -14.09
CA ILE A 739 31.54 -6.95 -13.66
C ILE A 739 32.81 -7.51 -13.00
N ARG A 740 32.67 -8.22 -11.87
CA ARG A 740 33.83 -8.83 -11.21
C ARG A 740 34.49 -9.89 -12.07
N HIS A 741 35.81 -10.05 -11.94
CA HIS A 741 36.60 -10.99 -12.74
C HIS A 741 36.10 -12.45 -12.69
N ALA A 742 35.50 -12.90 -11.58
CA ALA A 742 34.97 -14.25 -11.42
C ALA A 742 33.69 -14.55 -12.24
N ASP A 743 32.97 -13.53 -12.71
CA ASP A 743 31.75 -13.68 -13.52
C ASP A 743 31.97 -13.46 -15.02
N LEU A 744 33.12 -12.89 -15.43
CA LEU A 744 33.46 -12.68 -16.85
C LEU A 744 33.33 -13.95 -17.72
N PRO A 745 33.73 -15.18 -17.28
CA PRO A 745 33.57 -16.38 -18.10
C PRO A 745 32.11 -16.70 -18.48
N LEU A 746 31.13 -16.20 -17.72
CA LEU A 746 29.71 -16.44 -17.94
C LEU A 746 29.12 -15.58 -19.06
N LEU A 747 29.77 -14.46 -19.42
CA LEU A 747 29.21 -13.38 -20.24
C LEU A 747 29.95 -13.23 -21.57
N GLY A 748 30.29 -14.38 -22.18
CA GLY A 748 30.93 -14.46 -23.48
C GLY A 748 29.95 -14.49 -24.65
N TYR A 749 30.40 -14.05 -25.82
CA TYR A 749 29.72 -14.25 -27.10
C TYR A 749 30.72 -14.31 -28.26
N SER A 750 30.31 -14.83 -29.43
CA SER A 750 31.15 -14.95 -30.61
C SER A 750 30.58 -14.19 -31.81
N TRP A 751 31.46 -13.61 -32.63
CA TRP A 751 31.10 -12.96 -33.89
C TRP A 751 32.21 -13.08 -34.92
N ARG A 752 31.87 -13.49 -36.15
CA ARG A 752 32.80 -13.64 -37.30
C ARG A 752 34.10 -14.44 -36.99
N GLY A 753 34.02 -15.45 -36.12
CA GLY A 753 35.17 -16.28 -35.74
C GLY A 753 36.01 -15.74 -34.58
N SER A 754 35.69 -14.54 -34.08
CA SER A 754 36.27 -13.97 -32.85
C SER A 754 35.35 -14.16 -31.65
N ILE A 755 35.94 -14.30 -30.47
CA ILE A 755 35.26 -14.42 -29.17
C ILE A 755 35.48 -13.13 -28.36
N TYR A 756 34.45 -12.72 -27.62
CA TYR A 756 34.43 -11.50 -26.82
C TYR A 756 33.76 -11.74 -25.46
N PHE A 757 34.13 -10.96 -24.44
CA PHE A 757 33.55 -11.01 -23.10
C PHE A 757 33.22 -9.61 -22.58
N GLU A 758 32.05 -9.47 -21.96
CA GLU A 758 31.51 -8.19 -21.47
C GLU A 758 32.11 -7.80 -20.11
N LEU A 759 32.67 -6.58 -20.02
CA LEU A 759 33.32 -6.09 -18.79
C LEU A 759 32.38 -5.24 -17.91
N PHE A 760 31.21 -4.86 -18.42
CA PHE A 760 30.20 -4.03 -17.74
C PHE A 760 28.80 -4.60 -17.92
N LEU A 761 27.91 -4.36 -16.94
CA LEU A 761 26.52 -4.86 -16.95
C LEU A 761 25.81 -4.60 -18.29
N MET A 762 25.07 -5.61 -18.75
CA MET A 762 24.61 -5.73 -20.13
C MET A 762 23.10 -5.95 -20.23
N PHE A 763 22.48 -5.41 -21.29
CA PHE A 763 21.06 -5.61 -21.57
C PHE A 763 20.76 -7.08 -21.86
N GLY A 764 19.86 -7.67 -21.06
CA GLY A 764 19.45 -9.08 -21.15
C GLY A 764 19.96 -9.95 -20.00
N LEU A 765 20.87 -9.44 -19.15
CA LEU A 765 21.28 -10.09 -17.91
C LEU A 765 20.21 -9.90 -16.82
N ARG A 766 19.82 -10.99 -16.12
CA ARG A 766 18.70 -11.00 -15.18
C ARG A 766 18.80 -9.95 -14.07
N SER A 767 19.98 -9.83 -13.47
CA SER A 767 20.30 -8.98 -12.31
C SER A 767 20.71 -7.55 -12.68
N ALA A 768 20.99 -7.25 -13.95
CA ALA A 768 21.54 -5.96 -14.36
C ALA A 768 20.68 -4.72 -14.00
N PRO A 769 19.34 -4.75 -14.12
CA PRO A 769 18.51 -3.63 -13.66
C PRO A 769 18.58 -3.44 -12.14
N TYR A 770 18.71 -4.53 -11.39
CA TYR A 770 18.71 -4.54 -9.93
C TYR A 770 20.02 -3.97 -9.37
N ILE A 771 21.17 -4.44 -9.85
CA ILE A 771 22.49 -3.95 -9.43
C ILE A 771 22.66 -2.47 -9.80
N PHE A 772 22.16 -2.04 -10.96
CA PHE A 772 22.14 -0.63 -11.33
C PHE A 772 21.22 0.22 -10.45
N ASN A 773 20.09 -0.34 -9.96
CA ASN A 773 19.18 0.37 -9.07
C ASN A 773 19.86 0.80 -7.77
N LEU A 774 20.83 0.02 -7.25
CA LEU A 774 21.66 0.42 -6.09
C LEU A 774 22.33 1.80 -6.32
N PHE A 775 22.96 2.00 -7.48
CA PHE A 775 23.59 3.27 -7.85
C PHE A 775 22.56 4.37 -8.13
N ALA A 776 21.38 4.02 -8.66
CA ALA A 776 20.28 4.97 -8.88
C ALA A 776 19.66 5.47 -7.55
N GLU A 777 19.52 4.60 -6.54
CA GLU A 777 19.04 4.99 -5.21
C GLU A 777 20.07 5.83 -4.43
N ALA A 778 21.37 5.54 -4.60
CA ALA A 778 22.43 6.38 -4.07
C ALA A 778 22.46 7.77 -4.71
N LEU A 779 22.38 7.85 -6.06
CA LEU A 779 22.28 9.12 -6.76
C LEU A 779 21.01 9.89 -6.36
N HIS A 780 19.88 9.19 -6.18
CA HIS A 780 18.64 9.78 -5.72
C HIS A 780 18.78 10.41 -4.33
N TRP A 781 19.42 9.73 -3.38
CA TRP A 781 19.69 10.29 -2.05
C TRP A 781 20.58 11.54 -2.12
N ILE A 782 21.68 11.50 -2.89
CA ILE A 782 22.59 12.66 -3.05
C ILE A 782 21.83 13.86 -3.64
N LEU A 783 20.99 13.64 -4.64
CA LEU A 783 20.18 14.69 -5.27
C LEU A 783 19.11 15.24 -4.30
N GLN A 784 18.43 14.38 -3.53
CA GLN A 784 17.41 14.81 -2.58
C GLN A 784 18.01 15.57 -1.38
N HIS A 785 19.23 15.22 -0.96
CA HIS A 785 19.97 15.92 0.08
C HIS A 785 20.41 17.34 -0.34
N HIS A 786 20.54 17.60 -1.64
CA HIS A 786 21.09 18.85 -2.19
C HIS A 786 20.12 19.73 -3.01
N ILE A 787 18.95 19.22 -3.39
CA ILE A 787 17.98 19.94 -4.23
C ILE A 787 16.57 19.86 -3.59
N PRO A 788 16.04 20.94 -2.99
CA PRO A 788 14.71 20.94 -2.37
C PRO A 788 13.62 20.87 -3.43
N SER A 789 13.24 19.63 -3.75
CA SER A 789 12.26 19.25 -4.77
C SER A 789 11.74 17.85 -4.46
N TRP A 790 10.52 17.52 -4.89
CA TRP A 790 10.06 16.13 -4.88
C TRP A 790 10.83 15.37 -5.94
N LEU A 791 11.65 14.40 -5.52
CA LEU A 791 12.46 13.58 -6.41
C LEU A 791 11.83 12.19 -6.57
N ARG A 792 11.78 11.69 -7.81
CA ARG A 792 11.42 10.31 -8.16
C ARG A 792 12.36 9.78 -9.24
N HIS A 793 12.55 8.46 -9.28
CA HIS A 793 13.30 7.80 -10.36
C HIS A 793 12.69 6.43 -10.72
N TYR A 794 13.08 5.91 -11.87
CA TYR A 794 12.81 4.56 -12.35
C TYR A 794 14.02 4.13 -13.20
N LEU A 795 14.92 3.32 -12.62
CA LEU A 795 16.22 3.01 -13.22
C LEU A 795 16.97 4.27 -13.69
N ASP A 796 17.03 4.50 -15.00
CA ASP A 796 17.75 5.58 -15.67
C ASP A 796 16.92 6.86 -15.89
N ASP A 797 15.59 6.83 -15.80
CA ASP A 797 14.67 7.99 -15.90
C ASP A 797 14.47 8.65 -14.50
N PHE A 798 14.80 9.94 -14.35
CA PHE A 798 14.63 10.72 -13.11
C PHE A 798 13.72 11.96 -13.31
N LEU A 799 12.92 12.31 -12.29
CA LEU A 799 12.02 13.47 -12.24
C LEU A 799 12.23 14.27 -10.95
N LEU A 800 12.42 15.59 -11.06
CA LEU A 800 12.31 16.56 -9.98
C LEU A 800 11.05 17.40 -10.20
N ILE A 801 10.32 17.69 -9.12
CA ILE A 801 9.16 18.60 -9.10
C ILE A 801 9.41 19.67 -8.03
N PHE A 802 9.40 20.94 -8.43
CA PHE A 802 9.59 22.09 -7.57
C PHE A 802 8.25 22.76 -7.27
N SER A 803 8.09 23.27 -6.04
CA SER A 803 6.94 24.09 -5.64
C SER A 803 6.68 25.22 -6.64
N PRO A 804 5.42 25.58 -6.96
CA PRO A 804 5.09 26.76 -7.77
C PRO A 804 5.66 28.07 -7.24
N SER A 805 5.97 28.15 -5.94
CA SER A 805 6.65 29.29 -5.32
C SER A 805 8.15 29.39 -5.65
N THR A 806 8.73 28.40 -6.33
CA THR A 806 10.16 28.33 -6.64
C THR A 806 10.51 29.25 -7.80
N PRO A 807 11.38 30.27 -7.64
CA PRO A 807 11.81 31.12 -8.74
C PRO A 807 12.45 30.30 -9.87
N PRO A 808 12.11 30.52 -11.15
CA PRO A 808 12.60 29.68 -12.26
C PRO A 808 14.12 29.58 -12.37
N TRP A 809 14.85 30.62 -11.96
CA TRP A 809 16.32 30.63 -11.97
C TRP A 809 16.93 29.61 -10.98
N ILE A 810 16.24 29.29 -9.87
CA ILE A 810 16.68 28.26 -8.92
C ILE A 810 16.61 26.87 -9.56
N ALA A 811 15.53 26.56 -10.27
CA ALA A 811 15.42 25.30 -11.00
C ALA A 811 16.48 25.18 -12.12
N HIS A 812 16.81 26.30 -12.79
CA HIS A 812 17.90 26.31 -13.80
C HIS A 812 19.29 26.12 -13.16
N ALA A 813 19.52 26.70 -11.97
CA ALA A 813 20.73 26.46 -11.19
C ALA A 813 20.82 24.99 -10.75
N ALA A 814 19.72 24.39 -10.29
CA ALA A 814 19.65 22.98 -9.92
C ALA A 814 19.98 22.05 -11.09
N LEU A 815 19.44 22.28 -12.30
CA LEU A 815 19.82 21.52 -13.50
C LEU A 815 21.31 21.66 -13.84
N THR A 816 21.85 22.87 -13.72
CA THR A 816 23.26 23.16 -14.01
C THR A 816 24.19 22.47 -13.04
N TRP A 817 23.87 22.51 -11.74
CA TRP A 817 24.58 21.81 -10.68
C TRP A 817 24.49 20.28 -10.83
N LEU A 818 23.31 19.75 -11.17
CA LEU A 818 23.08 18.33 -11.43
C LEU A 818 23.94 17.81 -12.59
N LYS A 819 24.00 18.56 -13.71
CA LYS A 819 24.93 18.26 -14.82
C LYS A 819 26.40 18.25 -14.39
N GLY A 820 26.74 19.02 -13.37
CA GLY A 820 28.05 19.00 -12.70
C GLY A 820 28.27 17.75 -11.85
N LEU A 821 27.37 17.47 -10.91
CA LEU A 821 27.42 16.32 -9.99
C LEU A 821 27.55 14.99 -10.75
N VAL A 822 26.71 14.76 -11.75
CA VAL A 822 26.70 13.52 -12.55
C VAL A 822 28.08 13.29 -13.19
N ARG A 823 28.71 14.34 -13.74
CA ARG A 823 30.07 14.27 -14.28
C ARG A 823 31.14 14.06 -13.20
N PHE A 824 30.98 14.67 -12.03
CA PHE A 824 31.89 14.51 -10.89
C PHE A 824 31.93 13.06 -10.37
N LEU A 825 30.78 12.39 -10.33
CA LEU A 825 30.62 10.98 -9.95
C LEU A 825 31.11 9.97 -11.02
N GLY A 826 31.42 10.43 -12.24
CA GLY A 826 31.81 9.56 -13.35
C GLY A 826 30.64 8.98 -14.18
N LEU A 827 29.49 9.64 -14.14
CA LEU A 827 28.31 9.33 -14.95
C LEU A 827 28.13 10.34 -16.08
N SER A 828 27.23 10.05 -17.03
CA SER A 828 26.83 10.95 -18.12
C SER A 828 25.31 11.09 -18.23
N LEU A 829 24.83 12.27 -18.59
CA LEU A 829 23.42 12.48 -18.97
C LEU A 829 23.22 12.29 -20.47
N GLN A 830 22.07 11.74 -20.85
CA GLN A 830 21.59 11.80 -22.22
C GLN A 830 20.94 13.17 -22.46
N ASP A 831 21.74 14.15 -22.92
CA ASP A 831 21.27 15.53 -23.15
C ASP A 831 20.00 15.60 -24.03
N LYS A 832 19.83 14.69 -25.00
CA LYS A 832 18.65 14.63 -25.89
C LYS A 832 17.35 14.14 -25.22
N LYS A 833 17.41 13.68 -23.98
CA LYS A 833 16.25 13.30 -23.15
C LYS A 833 16.16 14.16 -21.86
N THR A 834 17.11 15.06 -21.65
CA THR A 834 17.15 15.93 -20.47
C THR A 834 16.30 17.17 -20.76
N GLU A 835 15.28 17.40 -19.96
CA GLU A 835 14.18 18.32 -20.25
C GLU A 835 13.84 19.20 -19.02
N GLY A 836 13.44 20.44 -19.29
CA GLY A 836 13.11 21.44 -18.28
C GLY A 836 14.30 22.31 -17.83
N PRO A 837 14.11 23.20 -16.83
CA PRO A 837 12.87 23.38 -16.05
C PRO A 837 11.67 23.79 -16.92
N SER A 838 10.57 23.04 -16.83
CA SER A 838 9.37 23.25 -17.64
C SER A 838 8.13 22.92 -16.82
N THR A 839 7.02 23.59 -17.11
CA THR A 839 5.69 23.21 -16.59
C THR A 839 5.03 22.08 -17.40
N HIS A 840 5.64 21.66 -18.52
CA HIS A 840 5.14 20.60 -19.40
C HIS A 840 6.32 19.69 -19.83
N LEU A 841 6.24 18.36 -19.66
CA LEU A 841 7.28 17.41 -20.12
C LEU A 841 6.78 15.96 -20.31
N GLU A 842 7.56 15.07 -20.94
CA GLU A 842 7.21 13.63 -21.08
C GLU A 842 7.99 12.72 -20.12
N MET A 843 7.30 12.12 -19.13
CA MET A 843 7.88 11.15 -18.18
C MET A 843 7.25 9.75 -18.29
N LEU A 844 8.08 8.69 -18.31
CA LEU A 844 7.71 7.29 -18.56
C LEU A 844 6.79 7.05 -19.78
N GLY A 845 6.79 7.97 -20.75
CA GLY A 845 5.95 7.92 -21.94
C GLY A 845 4.63 8.68 -21.84
N ILE A 846 4.33 9.30 -20.69
CA ILE A 846 3.14 10.11 -20.41
C ILE A 846 3.52 11.60 -20.41
N GLU A 847 2.69 12.45 -21.00
CA GLU A 847 2.83 13.90 -20.94
C GLU A 847 2.29 14.40 -19.60
N LEU A 848 3.08 15.16 -18.85
CA LEU A 848 2.68 15.83 -17.61
C LEU A 848 2.61 17.33 -17.87
N ASP A 849 1.49 17.94 -17.53
CA ASP A 849 1.19 19.36 -17.69
C ASP A 849 0.77 19.92 -16.33
N SER A 850 1.57 20.82 -15.75
CA SER A 850 1.32 21.43 -14.45
C SER A 850 0.52 22.73 -14.51
N ILE A 851 0.08 23.19 -15.69
CA ILE A 851 -0.78 24.38 -15.83
C ILE A 851 -2.24 23.95 -15.95
N ALA A 852 -2.53 23.02 -16.87
CA ALA A 852 -3.83 22.34 -16.93
C ALA A 852 -4.01 21.34 -15.78
N MET A 853 -2.91 20.96 -15.11
CA MET A 853 -2.85 19.86 -14.15
C MET A 853 -3.42 18.58 -14.75
N GLU A 854 -2.78 18.11 -15.83
CA GLU A 854 -3.17 16.96 -16.63
C GLU A 854 -2.00 15.98 -16.83
N ALA A 855 -2.30 14.68 -16.82
CA ALA A 855 -1.41 13.63 -17.33
C ALA A 855 -2.09 12.98 -18.52
N ARG A 856 -1.52 13.08 -19.72
CA ARG A 856 -2.17 12.69 -20.99
C ARG A 856 -1.26 11.85 -21.88
N LEU A 857 -1.85 11.14 -22.85
CA LEU A 857 -1.08 10.49 -23.90
C LEU A 857 -0.50 11.55 -24.86
N PRO A 858 0.83 11.61 -25.05
CA PRO A 858 1.47 12.46 -26.06
C PRO A 858 0.87 12.22 -27.45
N ALA A 859 0.77 13.29 -28.26
CA ALA A 859 0.05 13.29 -29.53
C ALA A 859 0.42 12.12 -30.47
N GLU A 860 1.71 11.79 -30.61
CA GLU A 860 2.17 10.63 -31.41
C GLU A 860 1.61 9.29 -30.89
N LYS A 861 1.51 9.13 -29.57
CA LYS A 861 1.03 7.92 -28.92
C LYS A 861 -0.49 7.80 -29.02
N LEU A 862 -1.21 8.93 -29.00
CA LEU A 862 -2.64 9.00 -29.30
C LEU A 862 -2.94 8.65 -30.77
N ALA A 863 -2.17 9.20 -31.71
CA ALA A 863 -2.29 8.90 -33.13
C ALA A 863 -2.04 7.40 -33.41
N TYR A 864 -0.98 6.83 -32.85
CA TYR A 864 -0.69 5.39 -32.96
C TYR A 864 -1.74 4.51 -32.27
N LEU A 865 -2.27 4.92 -31.10
CA LEU A 865 -3.38 4.23 -30.45
C LEU A 865 -4.61 4.17 -31.38
N SER A 866 -4.92 5.29 -32.05
CA SER A 866 -6.03 5.41 -33.00
C SER A 866 -5.82 4.55 -34.25
N GLU A 867 -4.61 4.55 -34.83
CA GLU A 867 -4.21 3.68 -35.96
C GLU A 867 -4.38 2.19 -35.61
N VAL A 868 -3.82 1.77 -34.46
CA VAL A 868 -3.91 0.37 -34.02
C VAL A 868 -5.35 -0.02 -33.73
N LEU A 869 -6.16 0.84 -33.10
CA LEU A 869 -7.57 0.56 -32.85
C LEU A 869 -8.38 0.46 -34.14
N HIS A 870 -8.09 1.28 -35.16
CA HIS A 870 -8.68 1.15 -36.50
C HIS A 870 -8.33 -0.21 -37.14
N ILE A 871 -7.05 -0.60 -37.11
CA ILE A 871 -6.58 -1.90 -37.61
C ILE A 871 -7.28 -3.06 -36.86
N TRP A 872 -7.44 -2.97 -35.55
CA TRP A 872 -8.08 -4.00 -34.74
C TRP A 872 -9.61 -4.05 -34.89
N ARG A 873 -10.29 -2.92 -35.18
CA ARG A 873 -11.72 -2.91 -35.56
C ARG A 873 -11.97 -3.70 -36.85
N GLY A 874 -11.08 -3.62 -37.84
CA GLY A 874 -11.16 -4.40 -39.08
C GLY A 874 -10.76 -5.89 -38.94
N LYS A 875 -10.17 -6.29 -37.81
CA LYS A 875 -9.49 -7.58 -37.66
C LYS A 875 -10.45 -8.71 -37.26
N THR A 876 -10.61 -9.72 -38.11
CA THR A 876 -11.46 -10.88 -37.79
C THR A 876 -10.76 -11.96 -36.97
N HIS A 877 -9.44 -12.11 -37.12
CA HIS A 877 -8.62 -13.14 -36.48
C HIS A 877 -7.27 -12.57 -36.05
N CYS A 878 -6.73 -13.05 -34.93
CA CYS A 878 -5.37 -12.74 -34.46
C CYS A 878 -4.69 -13.98 -33.87
N SER A 879 -3.37 -13.93 -33.71
CA SER A 879 -2.62 -14.81 -32.83
C SER A 879 -2.58 -14.31 -31.39
N LEU A 880 -2.24 -15.18 -30.44
CA LEU A 880 -2.04 -14.79 -29.04
C LEU A 880 -0.97 -13.70 -28.91
N ARG A 881 0.16 -13.82 -29.62
CA ARG A 881 1.25 -12.83 -29.62
C ARG A 881 0.76 -11.45 -30.09
N GLU A 882 0.02 -11.39 -31.19
CA GLU A 882 -0.58 -10.12 -31.67
C GLU A 882 -1.52 -9.51 -30.62
N LEU A 883 -2.32 -10.33 -29.94
CA LEU A 883 -3.24 -9.90 -28.89
C LEU A 883 -2.52 -9.42 -27.62
N GLN A 884 -1.43 -10.08 -27.23
CA GLN A 884 -0.58 -9.68 -26.10
C GLN A 884 0.15 -8.36 -26.38
N GLU A 885 0.70 -8.17 -27.59
CA GLU A 885 1.31 -6.91 -28.00
C GLU A 885 0.30 -5.74 -28.01
N PHE A 886 -0.93 -5.99 -28.47
CA PHE A 886 -2.01 -5.00 -28.47
C PHE A 886 -2.53 -4.67 -27.06
N THR A 887 -2.88 -5.70 -26.27
CA THR A 887 -3.37 -5.51 -24.90
C THR A 887 -2.31 -4.89 -23.99
N GLY A 888 -1.04 -5.25 -24.15
CA GLY A 888 0.08 -4.60 -23.45
C GLY A 888 0.14 -3.09 -23.70
N TYR A 889 -0.14 -2.65 -24.93
CA TYR A 889 -0.21 -1.22 -25.23
C TYR A 889 -1.46 -0.55 -24.62
N LEU A 890 -2.62 -1.23 -24.61
CA LEU A 890 -3.80 -0.73 -23.92
C LEU A 890 -3.63 -0.65 -22.39
N ILE A 891 -2.86 -1.56 -21.77
CA ILE A 891 -2.49 -1.47 -20.34
C ILE A 891 -1.69 -0.18 -20.09
N PHE A 892 -0.68 0.10 -20.91
CA PHE A 892 0.09 1.34 -20.84
C PHE A 892 -0.80 2.59 -20.98
N CYS A 893 -1.72 2.59 -21.95
CA CYS A 893 -2.67 3.69 -22.12
C CYS A 893 -3.68 3.82 -20.95
N SER A 894 -4.02 2.70 -20.28
CA SER A 894 -4.93 2.70 -19.12
C SER A 894 -4.39 3.38 -17.85
N GLN A 895 -3.15 3.88 -17.89
CA GLN A 895 -2.58 4.71 -16.83
C GLN A 895 -3.16 6.13 -16.82
N VAL A 896 -3.59 6.65 -17.97
CA VAL A 896 -4.12 8.01 -18.13
C VAL A 896 -5.46 8.06 -18.87
N ILE A 897 -6.15 6.93 -19.06
CA ILE A 897 -7.49 6.89 -19.67
C ILE A 897 -8.47 6.36 -18.62
N PRO A 898 -9.33 7.20 -18.01
CA PRO A 898 -10.24 6.83 -16.93
C PRO A 898 -11.04 5.56 -17.21
N HIS A 899 -11.16 4.72 -16.17
CA HIS A 899 -12.00 3.52 -16.12
C HIS A 899 -11.71 2.43 -17.20
N SER A 900 -10.80 2.69 -18.15
CA SER A 900 -10.51 1.86 -19.31
C SER A 900 -10.04 0.44 -18.99
N ARG A 901 -9.46 0.23 -17.80
CA ARG A 901 -9.11 -1.10 -17.26
C ARG A 901 -10.30 -2.08 -17.27
N ALA A 902 -11.53 -1.59 -17.03
CA ALA A 902 -12.74 -2.40 -17.08
C ALA A 902 -13.00 -3.02 -18.48
N PHE A 903 -12.43 -2.43 -19.54
CA PHE A 903 -12.53 -2.82 -20.94
C PHE A 903 -11.29 -3.57 -21.45
N LEU A 904 -10.43 -4.06 -20.54
CA LEU A 904 -9.36 -5.01 -20.86
C LEU A 904 -9.77 -6.47 -20.60
N GLN A 905 -10.69 -6.71 -19.66
CA GLN A 905 -11.00 -8.07 -19.19
C GLN A 905 -11.41 -9.02 -20.32
N SER A 906 -12.25 -8.61 -21.28
CA SER A 906 -12.70 -9.53 -22.34
C SER A 906 -11.61 -9.83 -23.39
N LEU A 907 -10.52 -9.05 -23.38
CA LEU A 907 -9.32 -9.30 -24.18
C LEU A 907 -8.42 -10.30 -23.46
N PHE A 908 -8.29 -10.22 -22.13
CA PHE A 908 -7.59 -11.22 -21.32
C PHE A 908 -8.33 -12.57 -21.28
N ASP A 909 -9.65 -12.58 -21.08
CA ASP A 909 -10.48 -13.80 -21.16
C ASP A 909 -10.33 -14.49 -22.53
N PHE A 910 -10.19 -13.69 -23.59
CA PHE A 910 -9.95 -14.20 -24.93
C PHE A 910 -8.51 -14.68 -25.12
N ALA A 911 -7.50 -14.00 -24.57
CA ALA A 911 -6.10 -14.42 -24.58
C ALA A 911 -5.89 -15.76 -23.84
N ALA A 912 -6.52 -15.95 -22.69
CA ALA A 912 -6.50 -17.20 -21.92
C ALA A 912 -7.09 -18.41 -22.68
N SER A 913 -7.80 -18.18 -23.80
CA SER A 913 -8.35 -19.26 -24.63
C SER A 913 -7.37 -19.83 -25.67
N PHE A 914 -6.18 -19.23 -25.86
CA PHE A 914 -5.20 -19.70 -26.83
C PHE A 914 -4.30 -20.81 -26.28
N LYS A 915 -3.83 -21.72 -27.14
CA LYS A 915 -2.95 -22.85 -26.75
C LYS A 915 -1.45 -22.59 -26.98
N SER A 916 -1.10 -21.61 -27.80
CA SER A 916 0.30 -21.22 -28.05
C SER A 916 0.42 -19.78 -28.59
N PRO A 917 1.57 -19.09 -28.45
CA PRO A 917 1.78 -17.72 -28.91
C PRO A 917 1.41 -17.47 -30.38
N TYR A 918 1.64 -18.46 -31.24
CA TYR A 918 1.42 -18.36 -32.69
C TYR A 918 0.08 -18.94 -33.16
N SER A 919 -0.66 -19.66 -32.30
CA SER A 919 -1.99 -20.15 -32.63
C SER A 919 -2.94 -19.00 -32.96
N ARG A 920 -3.71 -19.11 -34.05
CA ARG A 920 -4.67 -18.06 -34.49
C ARG A 920 -6.11 -18.42 -34.13
N ARG A 921 -6.88 -17.45 -33.66
CA ARG A 921 -8.32 -17.58 -33.34
C ARG A 921 -9.12 -16.40 -33.88
N ARG A 922 -10.41 -16.62 -34.15
CA ARG A 922 -11.38 -15.56 -34.47
C ARG A 922 -11.67 -14.73 -33.22
N LEU A 923 -11.74 -13.41 -33.33
CA LEU A 923 -12.07 -12.53 -32.20
C LEU A 923 -13.44 -12.88 -31.60
N SER A 924 -13.55 -12.82 -30.27
CA SER A 924 -14.83 -12.99 -29.57
C SER A 924 -15.71 -11.74 -29.73
N ARG A 925 -17.04 -11.91 -29.71
CA ARG A 925 -17.98 -10.76 -29.72
C ARG A 925 -17.75 -9.81 -28.55
N ALA A 926 -17.22 -10.29 -27.42
CA ALA A 926 -16.90 -9.45 -26.27
C ALA A 926 -15.64 -8.61 -26.54
N ALA A 927 -14.57 -9.23 -27.07
CA ALA A 927 -13.35 -8.55 -27.48
C ALA A 927 -13.62 -7.46 -28.53
N CYS A 928 -14.44 -7.73 -29.55
CA CYS A 928 -14.81 -6.73 -30.55
C CYS A 928 -15.55 -5.51 -29.98
N ARG A 929 -16.39 -5.68 -28.94
CA ARG A 929 -17.07 -4.56 -28.27
C ARG A 929 -16.09 -3.72 -27.46
N ASP A 930 -15.16 -4.35 -26.76
CA ASP A 930 -14.15 -3.64 -25.97
C ASP A 930 -13.21 -2.86 -26.91
N ILE A 931 -12.79 -3.44 -28.03
CA ILE A 931 -12.04 -2.74 -29.10
C ILE A 931 -12.84 -1.56 -29.67
N SER A 932 -14.15 -1.71 -29.87
CA SER A 932 -15.02 -0.59 -30.29
C SER A 932 -15.00 0.52 -29.24
N TRP A 933 -15.27 0.19 -27.97
CA TRP A 933 -15.27 1.16 -26.88
C TRP A 933 -13.95 1.93 -26.80
N TRP A 934 -12.81 1.24 -26.85
CA TRP A 934 -11.49 1.89 -26.88
C TRP A 934 -11.36 2.85 -28.07
N SER A 935 -11.82 2.46 -29.26
CA SER A 935 -11.75 3.31 -30.47
C SER A 935 -12.76 4.46 -30.50
N ASP A 936 -13.84 4.38 -29.72
CA ASP A 936 -14.88 5.41 -29.61
C ASP A 936 -14.59 6.37 -28.45
N PHE A 937 -13.84 5.91 -27.43
CA PHE A 937 -13.52 6.67 -26.21
C PHE A 937 -12.14 7.35 -26.27
N ALA A 938 -11.09 6.65 -26.71
CA ALA A 938 -9.72 7.19 -26.64
C ALA A 938 -9.48 8.43 -27.52
N SER A 939 -10.31 8.66 -28.55
CA SER A 939 -10.31 9.88 -29.38
C SER A 939 -11.05 11.06 -28.75
N ALA A 940 -11.92 10.80 -27.77
CA ALA A 940 -12.68 11.82 -27.04
C ALA A 940 -12.07 12.12 -25.67
N TRP A 941 -11.34 11.17 -25.09
CA TRP A 941 -10.74 11.29 -23.75
C TRP A 941 -9.44 10.47 -23.66
N ASN A 942 -8.30 11.15 -23.55
CA ASN A 942 -6.94 10.58 -23.64
C ASN A 942 -6.00 10.93 -22.46
N GLY A 943 -6.52 11.58 -21.41
CA GLY A 943 -5.77 12.00 -20.23
C GLY A 943 -6.57 11.92 -18.93
N ILE A 944 -5.91 12.21 -17.81
CA ILE A 944 -6.51 12.42 -16.50
C ILE A 944 -6.18 13.83 -16.03
N HIS A 945 -7.15 14.54 -15.44
CA HIS A 945 -6.82 15.71 -14.63
C HIS A 945 -6.15 15.22 -13.34
N ILE A 946 -4.89 15.61 -13.14
CA ILE A 946 -4.05 15.33 -11.98
C ILE A 946 -4.66 15.95 -10.74
N ILE A 947 -5.01 17.23 -10.82
CA ILE A 947 -5.97 17.86 -9.92
C ILE A 947 -7.34 17.54 -10.47
N SER A 948 -8.10 16.70 -9.76
CA SER A 948 -9.53 16.95 -9.74
C SER A 948 -9.69 18.31 -9.06
N PRO A 949 -10.27 19.34 -9.71
CA PRO A 949 -10.61 20.58 -9.01
C PRO A 949 -11.57 20.26 -7.85
N ASP A 950 -11.87 21.23 -6.99
CA ASP A 950 -12.92 21.09 -5.97
C ASP A 950 -14.31 20.95 -6.61
N ARG A 951 -14.55 19.77 -7.16
CA ARG A 951 -15.80 19.35 -7.79
C ARG A 951 -16.82 19.21 -6.68
N GLN A 952 -17.83 20.08 -6.69
CA GLN A 952 -18.92 20.05 -5.73
C GLN A 952 -19.43 18.60 -5.57
N MET A 953 -19.34 18.09 -4.35
CA MET A 953 -19.71 16.71 -4.03
C MET A 953 -21.23 16.59 -3.95
N VAL A 954 -21.76 15.48 -4.49
CA VAL A 954 -23.19 15.15 -4.46
C VAL A 954 -23.39 13.72 -4.02
N ASP A 955 -24.14 13.53 -2.93
CA ASP A 955 -24.51 12.21 -2.42
C ASP A 955 -25.74 11.65 -3.12
N ILE A 956 -25.60 10.43 -3.66
CA ILE A 956 -26.64 9.67 -4.31
C ILE A 956 -26.80 8.32 -3.60
N TYR A 957 -28.00 8.08 -3.11
CA TYR A 957 -28.40 6.85 -2.42
C TYR A 957 -29.17 5.97 -3.38
N THR A 958 -28.88 4.67 -3.44
CA THR A 958 -29.59 3.71 -4.31
C THR A 958 -29.83 2.36 -3.64
N ASP A 959 -30.91 1.67 -4.03
CA ASP A 959 -31.27 0.31 -3.62
C ASP A 959 -32.12 -0.37 -4.72
N ALA A 960 -32.17 -1.71 -4.75
CA ALA A 960 -33.04 -2.48 -5.62
C ALA A 960 -33.68 -3.73 -4.97
N SER A 961 -34.85 -3.55 -4.36
CA SER A 961 -35.72 -4.61 -3.82
C SER A 961 -36.09 -5.72 -4.82
N GLY A 962 -35.22 -6.73 -4.96
CA GLY A 962 -35.54 -8.13 -5.28
C GLY A 962 -36.37 -8.37 -6.55
N THR A 963 -37.70 -8.41 -6.42
CA THR A 963 -38.67 -8.62 -7.51
C THR A 963 -39.54 -7.40 -7.82
N LYS A 964 -39.48 -6.33 -6.99
CA LYS A 964 -40.28 -5.10 -7.13
C LYS A 964 -39.62 -4.12 -8.12
N GLY A 965 -38.57 -3.44 -7.68
CA GLY A 965 -38.06 -2.24 -8.35
C GLY A 965 -36.63 -1.88 -7.98
N ALA A 966 -36.22 -0.72 -8.47
CA ALA A 966 -35.01 0.02 -8.11
C ALA A 966 -35.41 1.44 -7.72
N GLY A 967 -34.76 2.00 -6.71
CA GLY A 967 -35.01 3.35 -6.21
C GLY A 967 -33.72 4.11 -5.94
N GLY A 968 -33.84 5.42 -5.77
CA GLY A 968 -32.70 6.24 -5.36
C GLY A 968 -33.07 7.68 -5.07
N ILE A 969 -32.21 8.36 -4.32
CA ILE A 969 -32.37 9.72 -3.79
C ILE A 969 -31.11 10.54 -4.13
N CYS A 970 -31.31 11.82 -4.48
CA CYS A 970 -30.27 12.81 -4.75
C CYS A 970 -30.77 14.19 -4.28
N GLY A 971 -30.51 14.54 -3.01
CA GLY A 971 -31.06 15.75 -2.38
C GLY A 971 -32.60 15.77 -2.38
N LEU A 972 -33.20 16.78 -3.03
CA LEU A 972 -34.66 16.90 -3.20
C LEU A 972 -35.22 16.08 -4.38
N HIS A 973 -34.39 15.30 -5.07
CA HIS A 973 -34.79 14.47 -6.20
C HIS A 973 -34.80 12.98 -5.81
N TRP A 974 -35.73 12.23 -6.38
CA TRP A 974 -35.87 10.80 -6.12
C TRP A 974 -36.46 10.08 -7.33
N PHE A 975 -36.19 8.78 -7.48
CA PHE A 975 -36.87 7.92 -8.46
C PHE A 975 -37.30 6.59 -7.86
N ALA A 976 -38.29 5.97 -8.50
CA ALA A 976 -38.68 4.58 -8.30
C ALA A 976 -39.06 3.97 -9.66
N ILE A 977 -38.50 2.81 -10.02
CA ILE A 977 -38.75 2.16 -11.32
C ILE A 977 -38.83 0.64 -11.19
N CYS A 978 -39.80 0.02 -11.87
CA CYS A 978 -39.93 -1.44 -11.90
C CYS A 978 -38.74 -2.06 -12.64
N ILE A 979 -38.14 -3.13 -12.09
CA ILE A 979 -37.09 -3.87 -12.80
C ILE A 979 -37.69 -4.41 -14.12
N PRO A 980 -37.14 -4.08 -15.30
CA PRO A 980 -37.69 -4.53 -16.57
C PRO A 980 -37.82 -6.06 -16.61
N ARG A 981 -38.93 -6.61 -17.15
CA ARG A 981 -39.21 -8.06 -17.16
C ARG A 981 -38.04 -8.93 -17.65
N ARG A 982 -37.25 -8.45 -18.62
CA ARG A 982 -36.03 -9.12 -19.13
C ARG A 982 -34.86 -9.25 -18.13
N TYR A 983 -34.96 -8.58 -16.98
CA TYR A 983 -33.99 -8.59 -15.87
C TYR A 983 -34.59 -9.13 -14.56
N SER A 984 -35.86 -9.53 -14.53
CA SER A 984 -36.51 -10.03 -13.30
C SER A 984 -35.79 -11.23 -12.69
N THR A 985 -35.29 -12.14 -13.53
CA THR A 985 -34.52 -13.34 -13.17
C THR A 985 -33.04 -13.08 -12.89
N ARG A 986 -32.57 -11.83 -12.91
CA ARG A 986 -31.20 -11.48 -12.51
C ARG A 986 -31.05 -11.50 -10.99
N ASP A 987 -29.82 -11.72 -10.55
CA ASP A 987 -29.47 -11.68 -9.13
C ASP A 987 -29.61 -10.26 -8.55
N ILE A 988 -29.54 -10.16 -7.23
CA ILE A 988 -29.69 -8.90 -6.50
C ILE A 988 -28.64 -7.88 -6.97
N LYS A 989 -27.34 -8.23 -6.94
CA LYS A 989 -26.22 -7.36 -7.32
C LYS A 989 -26.28 -6.78 -8.75
N PHE A 990 -26.95 -7.45 -9.70
CA PHE A 990 -27.25 -6.86 -11.01
C PHE A 990 -28.30 -5.73 -10.92
N LYS A 991 -29.31 -5.88 -10.06
CA LYS A 991 -30.41 -4.93 -9.87
C LYS A 991 -29.94 -3.68 -9.11
N GLU A 992 -29.05 -3.84 -8.13
CA GLU A 992 -28.39 -2.72 -7.43
C GLU A 992 -27.61 -1.85 -8.41
N LEU A 993 -26.74 -2.47 -9.21
CA LEU A 993 -25.96 -1.75 -10.21
C LEU A 993 -26.83 -1.19 -11.35
N PHE A 994 -28.02 -1.76 -11.55
CA PHE A 994 -29.04 -1.16 -12.42
C PHE A 994 -29.68 0.09 -11.77
N ALA A 995 -29.86 0.15 -10.45
CA ALA A 995 -30.28 1.37 -9.74
C ALA A 995 -29.24 2.49 -9.87
N VAL A 996 -27.95 2.17 -9.65
CA VAL A 996 -26.82 3.07 -9.84
C VAL A 996 -26.75 3.59 -11.28
N VAL A 997 -26.89 2.70 -12.29
CA VAL A 997 -27.00 3.12 -13.69
C VAL A 997 -28.25 3.99 -13.90
N HIS A 998 -29.38 3.70 -13.26
CA HIS A 998 -30.61 4.47 -13.42
C HIS A 998 -30.50 5.90 -12.88
N ALA A 999 -29.81 6.10 -11.76
CA ALA A 999 -29.50 7.42 -11.21
C ALA A 999 -28.82 8.33 -12.26
N LEU A 1000 -27.80 7.82 -12.96
CA LEU A 1000 -27.16 8.55 -14.07
C LEU A 1000 -28.08 8.81 -15.27
N LEU A 1001 -29.13 8.01 -15.48
CA LEU A 1001 -30.10 8.24 -16.56
C LEU A 1001 -31.18 9.27 -16.19
N CYS A 1002 -31.44 9.45 -14.90
CA CYS A 1002 -32.29 10.52 -14.36
C CYS A 1002 -31.54 11.85 -14.25
N TRP A 1003 -30.31 11.83 -13.74
CA TRP A 1003 -29.61 13.03 -13.26
C TRP A 1003 -28.27 13.31 -13.95
N GLY A 1004 -27.74 12.40 -14.78
CA GLY A 1004 -26.40 12.50 -15.38
C GLY A 1004 -26.02 13.87 -15.98
N PRO A 1005 -26.89 14.54 -16.77
CA PRO A 1005 -26.59 15.87 -17.31
C PRO A 1005 -26.46 16.98 -16.24
N GLN A 1006 -27.07 16.79 -15.07
CA GLN A 1006 -27.05 17.71 -13.92
C GLN A 1006 -25.85 17.42 -13.00
N LEU A 1007 -25.24 16.24 -13.11
CA LEU A 1007 -24.06 15.80 -12.38
C LEU A 1007 -22.75 16.06 -13.15
N SER A 1008 -22.83 16.62 -14.36
CA SER A 1008 -21.68 16.82 -15.24
C SER A 1008 -20.67 17.79 -14.64
N GLY A 1009 -19.40 17.39 -14.61
CA GLY A 1009 -18.30 18.10 -13.94
C GLY A 1009 -18.19 17.82 -12.43
N LEU A 1010 -19.13 17.11 -11.81
CA LEU A 1010 -19.18 16.95 -10.34
C LEU A 1010 -18.40 15.71 -9.82
N HIS A 1011 -18.36 15.58 -8.49
CA HIS A 1011 -17.98 14.34 -7.81
C HIS A 1011 -19.20 13.71 -7.14
N VAL A 1012 -19.42 12.41 -7.38
CA VAL A 1012 -20.63 11.72 -6.93
C VAL A 1012 -20.31 10.59 -5.96
N ASN A 1013 -20.78 10.74 -4.72
CA ASN A 1013 -20.76 9.70 -3.71
C ASN A 1013 -21.94 8.75 -3.96
N PHE A 1014 -21.67 7.51 -4.39
CA PHE A 1014 -22.70 6.49 -4.54
C PHE A 1014 -22.80 5.63 -3.28
N HIS A 1015 -23.79 5.93 -2.45
CA HIS A 1015 -24.14 5.17 -1.25
C HIS A 1015 -24.94 3.92 -1.63
N ILE A 1016 -24.35 2.76 -1.34
CA ILE A 1016 -24.84 1.44 -1.76
C ILE A 1016 -24.67 0.46 -0.61
N ASP A 1017 -25.75 -0.21 -0.23
CA ASP A 1017 -25.75 -1.23 0.83
C ASP A 1017 -25.34 -2.63 0.36
N ASN A 1018 -25.49 -2.92 -0.93
CA ASN A 1018 -25.06 -4.19 -1.48
C ASN A 1018 -23.54 -4.29 -1.66
N THR A 1019 -22.87 -5.00 -0.75
CA THR A 1019 -21.42 -5.22 -0.72
C THR A 1019 -20.84 -5.71 -2.06
N ASN A 1020 -21.59 -6.50 -2.85
CA ASN A 1020 -21.14 -6.98 -4.15
C ASN A 1020 -21.17 -5.89 -5.24
N ALA A 1021 -22.13 -4.97 -5.19
CA ALA A 1021 -22.21 -3.84 -6.11
C ALA A 1021 -21.19 -2.75 -5.73
N PHE A 1022 -21.04 -2.47 -4.43
CA PHE A 1022 -19.99 -1.63 -3.87
C PHE A 1022 -18.59 -2.08 -4.33
N HIS A 1023 -18.22 -3.35 -4.14
CA HIS A 1023 -16.93 -3.86 -4.59
C HIS A 1023 -16.78 -3.88 -6.12
N ALA A 1024 -17.85 -4.07 -6.89
CA ALA A 1024 -17.79 -3.99 -8.35
C ALA A 1024 -17.41 -2.58 -8.82
N LEU A 1025 -17.94 -1.54 -8.18
CA LEU A 1025 -17.61 -0.14 -8.44
C LEU A 1025 -16.21 0.20 -7.92
N LYS A 1026 -15.88 -0.15 -6.67
CA LYS A 1026 -14.57 0.15 -6.05
C LYS A 1026 -13.41 -0.50 -6.80
N ASN A 1027 -13.58 -1.73 -7.29
CA ASN A 1027 -12.54 -2.49 -7.98
C ASN A 1027 -12.64 -2.41 -9.52
N LEU A 1028 -13.60 -1.65 -10.05
CA LEU A 1028 -13.92 -1.53 -11.48
C LEU A 1028 -14.09 -2.89 -12.22
N SER A 1029 -14.47 -3.95 -11.50
CA SER A 1029 -14.48 -5.33 -12.01
C SER A 1029 -15.44 -6.25 -11.25
N ILE A 1030 -16.13 -7.15 -11.96
CA ILE A 1030 -16.94 -8.21 -11.37
C ILE A 1030 -17.01 -9.46 -12.28
N ARG A 1031 -16.91 -10.66 -11.69
CA ARG A 1031 -16.96 -11.97 -12.41
C ARG A 1031 -18.29 -12.24 -13.14
N SER A 1032 -19.38 -11.57 -12.76
CA SER A 1032 -20.70 -11.75 -13.39
C SER A 1032 -20.78 -10.96 -14.69
N ALA A 1033 -20.59 -11.62 -15.84
CA ALA A 1033 -20.59 -10.96 -17.15
C ALA A 1033 -21.81 -10.05 -17.45
N PRO A 1034 -23.06 -10.39 -17.05
CA PRO A 1034 -24.19 -9.46 -17.17
C PRO A 1034 -24.04 -8.20 -16.30
N THR A 1035 -23.49 -8.34 -15.09
CA THR A 1035 -23.29 -7.22 -14.15
C THR A 1035 -22.10 -6.37 -14.59
N MET A 1036 -21.04 -6.99 -15.12
CA MET A 1036 -19.90 -6.30 -15.75
C MET A 1036 -20.34 -5.47 -16.96
N GLN A 1037 -21.38 -5.90 -17.69
CA GLN A 1037 -21.96 -5.10 -18.77
C GLN A 1037 -22.70 -3.86 -18.25
N LEU A 1038 -23.38 -3.92 -17.10
CA LEU A 1038 -23.91 -2.72 -16.43
C LEU A 1038 -22.80 -1.83 -15.90
N LEU A 1039 -21.75 -2.40 -15.30
CA LEU A 1039 -20.60 -1.63 -14.81
C LEU A 1039 -19.93 -0.85 -15.95
N ARG A 1040 -19.71 -1.48 -17.11
CA ARG A 1040 -19.21 -0.79 -18.30
C ARG A 1040 -20.15 0.31 -18.82
N GLN A 1041 -21.47 0.15 -18.67
CA GLN A 1041 -22.43 1.21 -19.02
C GLN A 1041 -22.37 2.38 -18.04
N PHE A 1042 -22.27 2.12 -16.73
CA PHE A 1042 -22.05 3.13 -15.71
C PHE A 1042 -20.75 3.91 -15.96
N LEU A 1043 -19.62 3.22 -16.11
CA LEU A 1043 -18.30 3.84 -16.32
C LEU A 1043 -18.23 4.66 -17.62
N PHE A 1044 -18.90 4.21 -18.69
CA PHE A 1044 -19.02 4.98 -19.92
C PHE A 1044 -19.90 6.23 -19.77
N LEU A 1045 -20.99 6.16 -18.99
CA LEU A 1045 -21.81 7.34 -18.69
C LEU A 1045 -21.02 8.35 -17.84
N CYS A 1046 -20.34 7.90 -16.79
CA CYS A 1046 -19.48 8.77 -15.97
C CYS A 1046 -18.44 9.48 -16.83
N ALA A 1047 -17.67 8.74 -17.62
CA ALA A 1047 -16.60 9.30 -18.43
C ALA A 1047 -17.10 10.22 -19.56
N ARG A 1048 -18.25 9.93 -20.18
CA ARG A 1048 -18.86 10.78 -21.21
C ARG A 1048 -19.44 12.09 -20.64
N LEU A 1049 -19.86 12.09 -19.39
CA LEU A 1049 -20.49 13.24 -18.74
C LEU A 1049 -19.51 14.03 -17.86
N ASP A 1050 -18.22 13.67 -17.85
CA ASP A 1050 -17.22 14.17 -16.90
C ASP A 1050 -17.69 14.08 -15.43
N ILE A 1051 -18.10 12.88 -15.00
CA ILE A 1051 -18.51 12.60 -13.63
C ILE A 1051 -17.42 11.76 -12.96
N THR A 1052 -16.79 12.32 -11.94
CA THR A 1052 -15.96 11.54 -11.01
C THR A 1052 -16.84 10.92 -9.92
N PHE A 1053 -16.45 9.79 -9.34
CA PHE A 1053 -17.29 9.12 -8.33
C PHE A 1053 -16.48 8.37 -7.27
N THR A 1054 -17.07 8.26 -6.08
CA THR A 1054 -16.62 7.39 -5.00
C THR A 1054 -17.77 6.47 -4.57
N PRO A 1055 -17.62 5.14 -4.62
CA PRO A 1055 -18.60 4.23 -4.03
C PRO A 1055 -18.41 4.21 -2.51
N LEU A 1056 -19.48 4.44 -1.76
CA LEU A 1056 -19.53 4.35 -0.31
C LEU A 1056 -20.45 3.19 0.09
N TRP A 1057 -20.02 2.39 1.05
CA TRP A 1057 -20.86 1.33 1.60
C TRP A 1057 -21.60 1.85 2.83
N ILE A 1058 -22.91 1.63 2.87
CA ILE A 1058 -23.78 1.94 4.01
C ILE A 1058 -24.56 0.68 4.40
N ARG A 1059 -25.23 0.67 5.55
CA ARG A 1059 -26.11 -0.46 5.90
C ARG A 1059 -27.49 -0.27 5.27
N SER A 1060 -28.22 -1.36 5.00
CA SER A 1060 -29.59 -1.25 4.47
C SER A 1060 -30.55 -0.51 5.42
N GLU A 1061 -30.28 -0.55 6.72
CA GLU A 1061 -30.97 0.22 7.76
C GLU A 1061 -30.75 1.74 7.63
N ASP A 1062 -29.56 2.15 7.16
CA ASP A 1062 -29.19 3.55 6.91
C ASP A 1062 -29.67 4.06 5.53
N ASN A 1063 -30.26 3.20 4.70
CA ASN A 1063 -30.76 3.51 3.35
C ASN A 1063 -32.30 3.62 3.23
N PRO A 1064 -33.07 4.05 4.26
CA PRO A 1064 -34.51 3.77 4.34
C PRO A 1064 -35.35 4.51 3.29
N LEU A 1065 -34.82 5.58 2.69
CA LEU A 1065 -35.47 6.33 1.63
C LEU A 1065 -35.35 5.64 0.26
N ALA A 1066 -34.16 5.17 -0.12
CA ALA A 1066 -33.99 4.42 -1.37
C ALA A 1066 -34.69 3.06 -1.29
N ASP A 1067 -34.65 2.41 -0.12
CA ASP A 1067 -35.37 1.17 0.18
C ASP A 1067 -36.90 1.34 0.05
N ALA A 1068 -37.49 2.38 0.66
CA ALA A 1068 -38.91 2.67 0.49
C ALA A 1068 -39.28 2.99 -0.97
N ALA A 1069 -38.40 3.67 -1.71
CA ALA A 1069 -38.60 3.99 -3.13
C ALA A 1069 -38.53 2.72 -4.02
N SER A 1070 -37.52 1.86 -3.87
CA SER A 1070 -37.38 0.63 -4.67
C SER A 1070 -38.52 -0.36 -4.43
N ARG A 1071 -39.08 -0.33 -3.21
CA ARG A 1071 -40.22 -1.12 -2.78
C ARG A 1071 -41.60 -0.56 -3.17
N PHE A 1072 -41.65 0.64 -3.76
CA PHE A 1072 -42.88 1.42 -4.01
C PHE A 1072 -43.71 1.70 -2.75
N GLU A 1073 -43.08 1.76 -1.59
CA GLU A 1073 -43.70 2.02 -0.30
C GLU A 1073 -43.86 3.54 -0.10
N PHE A 1074 -44.54 4.21 -1.04
CA PHE A 1074 -44.61 5.67 -1.11
C PHE A 1074 -45.13 6.33 0.18
N THR A 1075 -46.09 5.70 0.87
CA THR A 1075 -46.59 6.18 2.18
C THR A 1075 -45.50 6.18 3.27
N ARG A 1076 -44.55 5.23 3.21
CA ARG A 1076 -43.36 5.20 4.08
C ARG A 1076 -42.34 6.25 3.62
N LEU A 1077 -42.07 6.35 2.32
CA LEU A 1077 -41.16 7.34 1.74
C LEU A 1077 -41.53 8.78 2.13
N PHE A 1078 -42.79 9.19 1.88
CA PHE A 1078 -43.25 10.55 2.20
C PHE A 1078 -43.49 10.79 3.71
N LYS A 1079 -43.59 9.73 4.53
CA LYS A 1079 -43.56 9.87 6.00
C LYS A 1079 -42.14 10.12 6.53
N LEU A 1080 -41.13 9.50 5.92
CA LEU A 1080 -39.72 9.68 6.28
C LEU A 1080 -39.15 11.00 5.73
N ALA A 1081 -39.52 11.37 4.52
CA ALA A 1081 -39.06 12.58 3.83
C ALA A 1081 -40.25 13.39 3.25
N PRO A 1082 -41.03 14.09 4.10
CA PRO A 1082 -42.21 14.85 3.67
C PRO A 1082 -41.88 16.07 2.79
N TYR A 1083 -40.60 16.45 2.69
CA TYR A 1083 -40.09 17.50 1.82
C TYR A 1083 -39.83 17.04 0.37
N LEU A 1084 -39.91 15.74 0.07
CA LEU A 1084 -39.73 15.24 -1.30
C LEU A 1084 -40.95 15.59 -2.19
N PRO A 1085 -40.75 16.04 -3.43
CA PRO A 1085 -41.84 16.36 -4.33
C PRO A 1085 -42.64 15.10 -4.71
N PRO A 1086 -43.98 15.17 -4.86
CA PRO A 1086 -44.81 14.00 -5.13
C PRO A 1086 -44.61 13.37 -6.53
N LYS A 1087 -43.81 14.00 -7.39
CA LYS A 1087 -43.46 13.50 -8.73
C LYS A 1087 -42.00 13.03 -8.73
N PRO A 1088 -41.72 11.74 -9.01
CA PRO A 1088 -40.34 11.27 -9.13
C PRO A 1088 -39.66 11.85 -10.38
N SER A 1089 -38.32 11.92 -10.33
CA SER A 1089 -37.47 12.23 -11.47
C SER A 1089 -37.73 11.27 -12.62
N ARG A 1090 -37.81 11.81 -13.84
CA ARG A 1090 -37.93 11.03 -15.07
C ARG A 1090 -36.55 10.73 -15.62
N LYS A 1091 -36.46 9.65 -16.40
CA LYS A 1091 -35.29 9.35 -17.21
C LYS A 1091 -35.14 10.40 -18.31
N ILE A 1092 -34.00 11.10 -18.33
CA ILE A 1092 -33.66 12.12 -19.33
C ILE A 1092 -32.81 11.48 -20.43
N LEU A 1093 -31.71 10.80 -20.08
CA LEU A 1093 -30.82 10.15 -21.05
C LEU A 1093 -31.38 8.82 -21.55
N SER A 1094 -31.39 8.58 -22.86
CA SER A 1094 -31.77 7.27 -23.42
C SER A 1094 -30.62 6.25 -23.37
N LEU A 1095 -30.94 4.95 -23.29
CA LEU A 1095 -29.96 3.86 -23.45
C LEU A 1095 -30.33 3.01 -24.66
N SER A 1096 -29.73 3.34 -25.80
CA SER A 1096 -29.76 2.47 -26.98
C SER A 1096 -28.84 1.26 -26.78
N PRO A 1097 -29.31 0.01 -26.98
CA PRO A 1097 -28.47 -1.20 -26.83
C PRO A 1097 -27.27 -1.29 -27.78
N HIS A 1098 -27.25 -0.42 -28.81
CA HIS A 1098 -26.28 -0.40 -29.91
C HIS A 1098 -25.78 1.01 -30.24
N ALA A 1099 -25.78 1.96 -29.28
CA ALA A 1099 -25.26 3.31 -29.53
C ALA A 1099 -23.73 3.35 -29.65
N THR A 1100 -23.22 3.14 -30.86
CA THR A 1100 -22.06 3.89 -31.38
C THR A 1100 -22.54 5.30 -31.75
N PRO A 1101 -22.06 6.38 -31.11
CA PRO A 1101 -22.37 7.75 -31.51
C PRO A 1101 -21.69 8.10 -32.85
N ASP A 1102 -22.31 9.02 -33.60
CA ASP A 1102 -21.66 9.67 -34.75
C ASP A 1102 -20.66 10.72 -34.22
N PRO A 1103 -19.37 10.71 -34.65
CA PRO A 1103 -18.36 11.65 -34.17
C PRO A 1103 -18.51 13.07 -34.72
N SER A 1104 -19.42 13.33 -35.66
CA SER A 1104 -19.56 14.64 -36.32
C SER A 1104 -20.32 15.70 -35.50
N THR A 1105 -21.03 15.34 -34.43
CA THR A 1105 -21.81 16.30 -33.61
C THR A 1105 -21.05 16.74 -32.35
N SER A 1106 -20.47 17.95 -32.38
CA SER A 1106 -19.76 18.56 -31.25
C SER A 1106 -20.62 18.84 -30.01
N ARG A 1107 -21.95 18.91 -30.18
CA ARG A 1107 -22.94 18.66 -29.11
C ARG A 1107 -24.14 17.91 -29.72
N PRO A 1108 -24.48 16.69 -29.28
CA PRO A 1108 -25.82 16.15 -29.50
C PRO A 1108 -26.82 16.91 -28.62
N SER A 1109 -28.03 17.17 -29.12
CA SER A 1109 -29.13 17.67 -28.30
C SER A 1109 -29.51 16.65 -27.23
N LEU A 1110 -29.88 17.16 -26.04
CA LEU A 1110 -30.27 16.38 -24.85
C LEU A 1110 -31.49 15.48 -25.10
#